data_AF-A0A5E7QJC7-F1
#
_entry.id   AF-A0A5E7QJC7-F1
#
_cell.length_a   1.000
_cell.length_b   1.000
_cell.length_c   1.000
_cell.angle_alpha   90.00
_cell.angle_beta   90.00
_cell.angle_gamma   90.00
#
_symmetry.space_group_name_H-M   'P 1'
#
loop_
_entity.id
_entity.type
_entity.pdbx_description
1 polymer ?
#
loop_
_entity_poly.entity_id
_entity_poly.type
_entity_poly.pdbx_seq_one_letter_code
_entity_poly.pdbx_strand_id
1 'polypeptide(L)'
;MARIPEAELERLKREVSLVRLIQSQGHQLQKRGKDWVMGCVFHDESTPSLSVSDEKNLYHCFGCGAAGSVLDWVMKTQGVSLPHAVQLLRNDAPLENTEKVGVTRSHARHLPSLAASSSASAVSQVEDAALLRSVAEYYHANLKQSPEALAYLVSRGLNHPELVEHFQLGYANKTLTYRLPAGHTLAGRQMRQQLQTLGVLRSTGHEHLNGCLVVPVLGLEDGAQPEQSGRVMQLYGRRMQPSNKIPANQSRHMYLATPLRGVWNEAALRASREIILCESLIDAMTFWCAGFRNVISAYGVNGFSQDHWQALKHHGTQRVVIAFDRDAAGDTAAEKLTEELRAAGIEVFRLLFPQGLDANAFALQVENPAQALGELLHRALWQGKGTPVVVEPETSFSLAAAPQATAELPPIPGVSDSEILPVAGSFSESETFSENAQGDLLLAVADRRWRVRGWKKNLGPEQMRVNVQVRREVAEEHVQGREAAYYVDSFDLYAAKARYSYLKQASIELGVPEEIIKRDLGKLLLKLEGLQEASIQAALAPKKTMPTLSAEDELAALQLLRAPNLIERIEADLTRCGVVGESYNLLAGYLAAVSRKLDQPLAVLIQSSSAAGKSSLMDAVLNLMPEEERIQYSAMTGQSLFYLGETDLQHKILAIAEEEGVRQAAYALKLLQSDGELTIASTGKDEASGNLVTKQYSVKGPVMLMLTTTAIDVDEELLNRCLVLTINESREQTEAIHAAQRKKQTLDGLLADAEKQAITRLHQNAQRLIRTVAVVNPFADQLTFLSDKTRTRRDHMKYLTLIRCIALLHQHQRPVQHVEHRGKSLAYIEVTKGDIVLANRLAHDILGRTLDELPPQTRRLLELLQGWVEARSQMQGLKTSEFRFGRKDVREATGWGDTQLKIHLGRLTELEFLLLHRKGLAHEYTLTYDGKSGNHPHLMGLIDADLLDNKSIRSGQEEQRSDSGRAMVGTQSDTFNPAPSHAVFGLEAEAVGQHQKALIQQSQNNHCALSNAV
;
A
#
# COMPACT_ATOMS: atom_id res chain seq x y z
N MET A 1 -23.53 9.98 -0.09
CA MET A 1 -23.54 10.56 1.27
C MET A 1 -23.29 9.43 2.23
N ALA A 2 -22.36 9.58 3.19
CA ALA A 2 -22.31 8.68 4.33
C ALA A 2 -23.58 8.87 5.18
N ARG A 3 -24.18 7.77 5.63
CA ARG A 3 -25.32 7.78 6.56
C ARG A 3 -24.73 7.91 7.97
N ILE A 4 -25.15 8.94 8.73
CA ILE A 4 -24.71 9.10 10.12
C ILE A 4 -25.19 7.86 10.91
N PRO A 5 -24.32 7.19 11.68
CA PRO A 5 -24.73 6.03 12.47
C PRO A 5 -25.83 6.40 13.47
N GLU A 6 -26.88 5.59 13.54
CA GLU A 6 -28.02 5.83 14.42
C GLU A 6 -27.61 5.79 15.90
N ALA A 7 -26.66 4.92 16.24
CA ALA A 7 -26.00 4.89 17.55
C ALA A 7 -25.28 6.20 17.93
N GLU A 8 -24.78 6.97 16.96
CA GLU A 8 -24.15 8.28 17.22
C GLU A 8 -25.19 9.37 17.50
N LEU A 9 -26.34 9.33 16.80
CA LEU A 9 -27.45 10.23 17.08
C LEU A 9 -28.00 10.02 18.50
N GLU A 10 -28.21 8.76 18.90
CA GLU A 10 -28.63 8.43 20.27
C GLU A 10 -27.55 8.72 21.32
N ARG A 11 -26.27 8.56 20.96
CA ARG A 11 -25.15 8.98 21.82
C ARG A 11 -25.22 10.48 22.13
N LEU A 12 -25.33 11.33 21.10
CA LEU A 12 -25.40 12.79 21.28
C LEU A 12 -26.65 13.23 22.04
N LYS A 13 -27.81 12.62 21.77
CA LYS A 13 -29.06 12.87 22.53
C LYS A 13 -28.94 12.58 24.03
N ARG A 14 -28.09 11.63 24.42
CA ARG A 14 -27.92 11.19 25.81
C ARG A 14 -26.76 11.89 26.54
N GLU A 15 -25.65 12.17 25.85
CA GLU A 15 -24.42 12.65 26.48
C GLU A 15 -24.29 14.18 26.52
N VAL A 16 -24.95 14.92 25.61
CA VAL A 16 -24.91 16.39 25.62
C VAL A 16 -26.07 16.95 26.44
N SER A 17 -25.77 17.48 27.64
CA SER A 17 -26.77 18.14 28.49
C SER A 17 -27.39 19.37 27.82
N LEU A 18 -28.68 19.29 27.53
CA LEU A 18 -29.49 20.35 26.93
C LEU A 18 -29.60 21.58 27.86
N VAL A 19 -29.73 21.37 29.17
CA VAL A 19 -29.74 22.46 30.17
C VAL A 19 -28.46 23.30 30.10
N ARG A 20 -27.29 22.64 30.06
CA ARG A 20 -25.99 23.32 29.94
C ARG A 20 -25.80 23.98 28.57
N LEU A 21 -26.25 23.34 27.49
CA LEU A 21 -26.20 23.90 26.14
C LEU A 21 -27.02 25.20 26.03
N ILE A 22 -28.22 25.22 26.61
CA ILE A 22 -29.10 26.40 26.67
C ILE A 22 -28.45 27.53 27.48
N GLN A 23 -27.82 27.21 28.61
CA GLN A 23 -27.06 28.17 29.42
C GLN A 23 -25.84 28.73 28.66
N SER A 24 -25.10 27.90 27.93
CA SER A 24 -23.96 28.34 27.11
C SER A 24 -24.36 29.23 25.91
N GLN A 25 -25.62 29.15 25.48
CA GLN A 25 -26.23 30.05 24.49
C GLN A 25 -26.75 31.36 25.11
N GLY A 26 -26.50 31.60 26.41
CA GLY A 26 -26.83 32.84 27.12
C GLY A 26 -28.26 32.91 27.67
N HIS A 27 -29.05 31.84 27.56
CA HIS A 27 -30.43 31.82 28.04
C HIS A 27 -30.50 31.54 29.55
N GLN A 28 -31.28 32.36 30.28
CA GLN A 28 -31.51 32.17 31.71
C GLN A 28 -32.63 31.15 31.96
N LEU A 29 -32.27 30.01 32.56
CA LEU A 29 -33.20 28.97 33.01
C LEU A 29 -33.52 29.16 34.50
N GLN A 30 -34.81 29.22 34.85
CA GLN A 30 -35.30 29.21 36.23
C GLN A 30 -35.75 27.79 36.62
N LYS A 31 -35.38 27.32 37.81
CA LYS A 31 -35.75 25.97 38.26
C LYS A 31 -37.13 25.95 38.89
N ARG A 32 -38.04 25.09 38.40
CA ARG A 32 -39.44 25.00 38.87
C ARG A 32 -39.80 23.55 39.18
N GLY A 33 -39.43 23.11 40.38
CA GLY A 33 -39.57 21.71 40.80
C GLY A 33 -38.42 20.86 40.27
N LYS A 34 -38.74 19.79 39.54
CA LYS A 34 -37.74 18.92 38.89
C LYS A 34 -37.13 19.55 37.63
N ASP A 35 -37.96 20.23 36.85
CA ASP A 35 -37.61 20.75 35.53
C ASP A 35 -37.18 22.23 35.58
N TRP A 36 -36.56 22.69 34.50
CA TRP A 36 -36.21 24.08 34.27
C TRP A 36 -37.26 24.75 33.36
N VAL A 37 -37.39 26.08 33.43
CA VAL A 37 -38.34 26.87 32.64
C VAL A 37 -37.70 28.19 32.18
N MET A 38 -38.01 28.63 30.97
CA MET A 38 -37.63 29.93 30.39
C MET A 38 -38.72 30.44 29.43
N GLY A 39 -38.60 31.70 29.02
CA GLY A 39 -39.34 32.22 27.86
C GLY A 39 -38.94 31.47 26.59
N CYS A 40 -39.90 31.13 25.75
CA CYS A 40 -39.68 30.38 24.52
C CYS A 40 -38.84 31.16 23.49
N VAL A 41 -37.87 30.49 22.87
CA VAL A 41 -37.04 31.06 21.78
C VAL A 41 -37.66 30.89 20.39
N PHE A 42 -38.82 30.23 20.29
CA PHE A 42 -39.48 29.88 19.02
C PHE A 42 -40.75 30.70 18.73
N HIS A 43 -41.27 31.44 19.71
CA HIS A 43 -42.35 32.43 19.55
C HIS A 43 -42.25 33.49 20.67
N ASP A 44 -42.80 34.68 20.43
CA ASP A 44 -42.78 35.79 21.37
C ASP A 44 -43.86 35.61 22.47
N GLU A 45 -43.48 35.68 23.74
CA GLU A 45 -44.38 35.48 24.90
C GLU A 45 -43.94 36.30 26.12
N SER A 46 -44.90 36.79 26.90
CA SER A 46 -44.63 37.54 28.15
C SER A 46 -44.51 36.66 29.40
N THR A 47 -44.80 35.36 29.30
CA THR A 47 -44.81 34.41 30.44
C THR A 47 -44.04 33.13 30.09
N PRO A 48 -43.03 32.72 30.89
CA PRO A 48 -42.22 31.54 30.59
C PRO A 48 -43.02 30.24 30.40
N SER A 49 -43.11 29.73 29.16
CA SER A 49 -43.81 28.47 28.84
C SER A 49 -42.91 27.36 28.27
N LEU A 50 -41.63 27.63 28.01
CA LEU A 50 -40.68 26.60 27.56
C LEU A 50 -40.03 25.89 28.75
N SER A 51 -40.34 24.60 28.91
CA SER A 51 -39.76 23.75 29.95
C SER A 51 -38.69 22.80 29.39
N VAL A 52 -37.65 22.56 30.18
CA VAL A 52 -36.51 21.69 29.86
C VAL A 52 -36.33 20.68 30.99
N SER A 53 -36.44 19.40 30.68
CA SER A 53 -36.36 18.31 31.66
C SER A 53 -34.96 17.73 31.72
N ASP A 54 -34.28 17.96 32.84
CA ASP A 54 -32.90 17.54 33.11
C ASP A 54 -32.78 16.00 33.15
N GLU A 55 -33.78 15.32 33.72
CA GLU A 55 -33.87 13.86 33.85
C GLU A 55 -34.07 13.16 32.48
N LYS A 56 -34.70 13.83 31.51
CA LYS A 56 -35.03 13.27 30.19
C LYS A 56 -34.17 13.83 29.04
N ASN A 57 -33.44 14.92 29.28
CA ASN A 57 -32.68 15.68 28.28
C ASN A 57 -33.51 16.17 27.06
N LEU A 58 -34.78 16.52 27.30
CA LEU A 58 -35.74 17.00 26.30
C LEU A 58 -36.32 18.37 26.70
N TYR A 59 -36.79 19.14 25.71
CA TYR A 59 -37.58 20.36 25.93
C TYR A 59 -39.01 20.24 25.38
N HIS A 60 -39.93 21.01 25.97
CA HIS A 60 -41.30 21.17 25.51
C HIS A 60 -41.82 22.59 25.83
N CYS A 61 -42.36 23.29 24.84
CA CYS A 61 -43.01 24.58 24.98
C CYS A 61 -44.53 24.44 25.09
N PHE A 62 -45.11 24.93 26.18
CA PHE A 62 -46.56 24.88 26.40
C PHE A 62 -47.34 25.97 25.64
N GLY A 63 -46.68 27.03 25.16
CA GLY A 63 -47.29 28.05 24.29
C GLY A 63 -47.44 27.62 22.82
N CYS A 64 -46.33 27.28 22.15
CA CYS A 64 -46.33 26.91 20.72
C CYS A 64 -46.21 25.40 20.42
N GLY A 65 -46.18 24.53 21.43
CA GLY A 65 -46.02 23.08 21.24
C GLY A 65 -44.65 22.63 20.73
N ALA A 66 -43.68 23.55 20.62
CA ALA A 66 -42.33 23.23 20.15
C ALA A 66 -41.60 22.31 21.16
N ALA A 67 -41.29 21.08 20.74
CA ALA A 67 -40.60 20.08 21.55
C ALA A 67 -39.44 19.42 20.79
N GLY A 68 -38.55 18.74 21.50
CA GLY A 68 -37.47 17.95 20.90
C GLY A 68 -36.31 17.61 21.84
N SER A 69 -35.29 17.00 21.25
CA SER A 69 -34.00 16.67 21.87
C SER A 69 -32.96 17.79 21.69
N VAL A 70 -31.75 17.58 22.20
CA VAL A 70 -30.59 18.46 22.00
C VAL A 70 -30.23 18.70 20.52
N LEU A 71 -30.43 17.71 19.65
CA LEU A 71 -30.25 17.86 18.21
C LEU A 71 -31.32 18.78 17.61
N ASP A 72 -32.59 18.56 17.96
CA ASP A 72 -33.71 19.38 17.51
C ASP A 72 -33.58 20.84 17.98
N TRP A 73 -33.06 21.04 19.20
CA TRP A 73 -32.76 22.37 19.73
C TRP A 73 -31.75 23.10 18.84
N VAL A 74 -30.57 22.52 18.60
CA VAL A 74 -29.53 23.12 17.74
C VAL A 74 -30.04 23.36 16.32
N MET A 75 -30.74 22.39 15.73
CA MET A 75 -31.31 22.54 14.38
C MET A 75 -32.26 23.74 14.28
N LYS A 76 -33.13 23.94 15.28
CA LYS A 76 -34.15 25.01 15.27
C LYS A 76 -33.59 26.37 15.71
N THR A 77 -32.74 26.44 16.73
CA THR A 77 -32.20 27.73 17.21
C THR A 77 -31.09 28.29 16.33
N GLN A 78 -30.34 27.43 15.63
CA GLN A 78 -29.25 27.87 14.74
C GLN A 78 -29.59 27.76 13.24
N GLY A 79 -30.75 27.22 12.88
CA GLY A 79 -31.20 27.09 11.49
C GLY A 79 -30.39 26.09 10.67
N VAL A 80 -29.89 25.02 11.31
CA VAL A 80 -28.93 24.08 10.71
C VAL A 80 -29.54 22.71 10.41
N SER A 81 -29.01 22.02 9.40
CA SER A 81 -29.40 20.64 9.08
C SER A 81 -28.84 19.63 10.07
N LEU A 82 -29.47 18.45 10.18
CA LEU A 82 -29.07 17.39 11.12
C LEU A 82 -27.57 17.04 11.08
N PRO A 83 -26.90 16.89 9.92
CA PRO A 83 -25.45 16.64 9.88
C PRO A 83 -24.60 17.77 10.46
N HIS A 84 -25.06 19.02 10.31
CA HIS A 84 -24.35 20.19 10.85
C HIS A 84 -24.60 20.31 12.36
N ALA A 85 -25.81 20.05 12.85
CA ALA A 85 -26.10 19.94 14.29
C ALA A 85 -25.26 18.84 14.97
N VAL A 86 -25.14 17.67 14.34
CA VAL A 86 -24.23 16.59 14.79
C VAL A 86 -22.78 17.08 14.88
N GLN A 87 -22.28 17.81 13.87
CA GLN A 87 -20.90 18.27 13.89
C GLN A 87 -20.63 19.39 14.90
N LEU A 88 -21.59 20.26 15.17
CA LEU A 88 -21.51 21.26 16.23
C LEU A 88 -21.44 20.57 17.61
N LEU A 89 -22.36 19.63 17.88
CA LEU A 89 -22.37 18.88 19.13
C LEU A 89 -21.17 17.93 19.33
N ARG A 90 -20.50 17.50 18.24
CA ARG A 90 -19.20 16.81 18.32
C ARG A 90 -18.07 17.74 18.77
N ASN A 91 -18.08 19.01 18.32
CA ASN A 91 -17.01 19.96 18.57
C ASN A 91 -17.10 20.60 19.97
N ASP A 92 -18.33 20.92 20.43
CA ASP A 92 -18.57 21.69 21.67
C ASP A 92 -18.69 20.80 22.93
N ALA A 93 -18.47 19.49 22.83
CA ALA A 93 -18.49 18.56 23.96
C ALA A 93 -17.10 18.44 24.61
N PRO A 94 -16.78 19.29 25.60
CA PRO A 94 -16.70 18.75 26.96
C PRO A 94 -17.15 19.74 28.06
N LEU A 95 -18.19 19.36 28.83
CA LEU A 95 -18.65 20.14 29.98
C LEU A 95 -18.14 19.56 31.32
N GLU A 96 -16.83 19.77 31.51
CA GLU A 96 -16.06 19.85 32.77
C GLU A 96 -15.87 18.63 33.72
N ASN A 97 -14.64 18.60 34.25
CA ASN A 97 -14.20 18.03 35.54
C ASN A 97 -14.34 16.52 35.81
N THR A 98 -13.44 15.76 35.20
CA THR A 98 -12.61 14.78 35.94
C THR A 98 -11.13 15.08 35.69
N GLU A 99 -10.23 14.51 36.51
CA GLU A 99 -8.86 15.02 36.68
C GLU A 99 -7.89 14.75 35.51
N LYS A 100 -6.75 15.46 35.55
CA LYS A 100 -5.74 15.55 34.49
C LYS A 100 -5.20 14.18 34.04
N VAL A 101 -5.63 13.72 32.87
CA VAL A 101 -4.84 12.83 32.00
C VAL A 101 -4.75 13.50 30.62
N GLY A 102 -3.53 13.64 30.10
CA GLY A 102 -3.29 14.36 28.85
C GLY A 102 -3.68 13.53 27.63
N VAL A 103 -4.68 13.99 26.88
CA VAL A 103 -4.94 13.54 25.50
C VAL A 103 -4.57 14.69 24.55
N THR A 104 -3.86 14.38 23.47
CA THR A 104 -3.33 15.36 22.52
C THR A 104 -4.45 16.13 21.80
N ARG A 105 -4.40 17.45 21.86
CA ARG A 105 -5.28 18.33 21.08
C ARG A 105 -4.99 18.15 19.58
N SER A 106 -5.96 17.66 18.82
CA SER A 106 -5.90 17.66 17.35
C SER A 106 -5.85 19.11 16.84
N HIS A 107 -4.72 19.53 16.27
CA HIS A 107 -4.45 20.91 15.85
C HIS A 107 -5.20 21.33 14.58
N ALA A 108 -6.54 21.32 14.61
CA ALA A 108 -7.36 22.00 13.61
C ALA A 108 -7.32 23.52 13.85
N ARG A 109 -6.37 24.23 13.22
CA ARG A 109 -6.32 25.71 13.27
C ARG A 109 -7.65 26.29 12.77
N HIS A 110 -8.18 27.28 13.48
CA HIS A 110 -9.14 28.22 12.90
C HIS A 110 -8.45 29.03 11.79
N LEU A 111 -9.21 29.47 10.78
CA LEU A 111 -8.72 30.52 9.89
C LEU A 111 -8.40 31.77 10.73
N PRO A 112 -7.28 32.47 10.49
CA PRO A 112 -6.95 33.70 11.20
C PRO A 112 -8.03 34.77 11.07
N SER A 113 -8.31 35.49 12.15
CA SER A 113 -9.25 36.61 12.16
C SER A 113 -8.62 37.85 11.51
N LEU A 114 -8.85 38.04 10.21
CA LEU A 114 -8.51 39.29 9.51
C LEU A 114 -9.41 40.42 9.99
N ALA A 115 -8.83 41.45 10.60
CA ALA A 115 -9.55 42.62 11.11
C ALA A 115 -8.73 43.91 10.91
N ALA A 116 -9.28 44.84 10.10
CA ALA A 116 -8.71 46.14 9.70
C ALA A 116 -7.37 46.07 8.92
N SER A 117 -7.24 46.73 7.76
CA SER A 117 -7.51 48.17 7.60
C SER A 117 -7.72 48.58 6.13
N SER A 118 -8.45 49.68 5.93
CA SER A 118 -8.98 50.07 4.62
C SER A 118 -8.07 51.01 3.81
N SER A 119 -7.69 50.60 2.59
CA SER A 119 -7.42 51.52 1.47
C SER A 119 -7.69 50.84 0.13
N ALA A 120 -8.38 51.52 -0.79
CA ALA A 120 -9.07 50.87 -1.91
C ALA A 120 -8.25 50.89 -3.22
N SER A 121 -7.70 49.73 -3.59
CA SER A 121 -7.50 49.24 -4.99
C SER A 121 -6.54 48.05 -4.97
N ALA A 122 -5.30 48.26 -4.54
CA ALA A 122 -4.27 47.23 -4.45
C ALA A 122 -4.45 46.28 -3.26
N VAL A 123 -4.86 46.79 -2.09
CA VAL A 123 -4.97 46.00 -0.84
C VAL A 123 -5.98 44.86 -0.98
N SER A 124 -7.15 45.12 -1.58
CA SER A 124 -8.18 44.09 -1.84
C SER A 124 -7.60 42.87 -2.54
N GLN A 125 -6.77 43.05 -3.57
CA GLN A 125 -6.20 41.92 -4.32
C GLN A 125 -5.20 41.09 -3.49
N VAL A 126 -4.58 41.69 -2.46
CA VAL A 126 -3.74 40.96 -1.50
C VAL A 126 -4.61 40.11 -0.57
N GLU A 127 -5.68 40.69 -0.03
CA GLU A 127 -6.63 40.03 0.88
C GLU A 127 -7.41 38.92 0.17
N ASP A 128 -7.87 39.17 -1.05
CA ASP A 128 -8.56 38.23 -1.94
C ASP A 128 -7.67 37.01 -2.27
N ALA A 129 -6.41 37.24 -2.61
CA ALA A 129 -5.45 36.16 -2.90
C ALA A 129 -5.07 35.36 -1.64
N ALA A 130 -4.98 36.00 -0.47
CA ALA A 130 -4.76 35.32 0.80
C ALA A 130 -5.97 34.46 1.21
N LEU A 131 -7.18 34.94 0.94
CA LEU A 131 -8.42 34.19 1.14
C LEU A 131 -8.53 32.99 0.19
N LEU A 132 -8.18 33.16 -1.10
CA LEU A 132 -8.08 32.04 -2.05
C LEU A 132 -7.03 31.00 -1.63
N ARG A 133 -5.88 31.42 -1.09
CA ARG A 133 -4.87 30.50 -0.54
C ARG A 133 -5.43 29.72 0.66
N SER A 134 -6.10 30.38 1.60
CA SER A 134 -6.73 29.71 2.76
C SER A 134 -7.83 28.72 2.34
N VAL A 135 -8.54 28.99 1.24
CA VAL A 135 -9.51 28.05 0.63
C VAL A 135 -8.80 26.86 -0.01
N ALA A 136 -7.68 27.07 -0.71
CA ALA A 136 -6.88 25.99 -1.28
C ALA A 136 -6.28 25.08 -0.18
N GLU A 137 -5.64 25.66 0.83
CA GLU A 137 -5.13 24.96 2.03
C GLU A 137 -6.23 24.12 2.71
N TYR A 138 -7.45 24.67 2.82
CA TYR A 138 -8.58 23.96 3.39
C TYR A 138 -9.03 22.77 2.54
N TYR A 139 -9.18 22.94 1.23
CA TYR A 139 -9.51 21.84 0.32
C TYR A 139 -8.39 20.79 0.27
N HIS A 140 -7.13 21.18 0.36
CA HIS A 140 -5.97 20.28 0.43
C HIS A 140 -6.02 19.40 1.69
N ALA A 141 -6.31 19.99 2.86
CA ALA A 141 -6.55 19.24 4.09
C ALA A 141 -7.74 18.26 3.98
N ASN A 142 -8.83 18.65 3.29
CA ASN A 142 -9.96 17.75 3.03
C ASN A 142 -9.58 16.56 2.16
N LEU A 143 -8.79 16.74 1.09
CA LEU A 143 -8.40 15.67 0.18
C LEU A 143 -7.60 14.59 0.91
N LYS A 144 -6.63 14.99 1.74
CA LYS A 144 -5.85 14.10 2.62
C LYS A 144 -6.70 13.30 3.61
N GLN A 145 -7.93 13.72 3.87
CA GLN A 145 -8.87 13.10 4.81
C GLN A 145 -10.06 12.41 4.12
N SER A 146 -10.12 12.38 2.79
CA SER A 146 -11.29 11.90 2.03
C SER A 146 -10.92 10.71 1.13
N PRO A 147 -11.22 9.46 1.54
CA PRO A 147 -10.89 8.26 0.77
C PRO A 147 -11.44 8.27 -0.66
N GLU A 148 -12.59 8.90 -0.92
CA GLU A 148 -13.12 8.99 -2.28
C GLU A 148 -12.33 9.93 -3.20
N ALA A 149 -11.61 10.92 -2.66
CA ALA A 149 -10.73 11.80 -3.41
C ALA A 149 -9.40 11.12 -3.75
N LEU A 150 -8.83 10.38 -2.79
CA LEU A 150 -7.63 9.57 -3.00
C LEU A 150 -7.90 8.44 -4.00
N ALA A 151 -9.04 7.74 -3.88
CA ALA A 151 -9.46 6.73 -4.84
C ALA A 151 -9.70 7.32 -6.25
N TYR A 152 -10.22 8.55 -6.35
CA TYR A 152 -10.34 9.24 -7.64
C TYR A 152 -8.97 9.51 -8.29
N LEU A 153 -7.98 9.98 -7.53
CA LEU A 153 -6.61 10.18 -8.03
C LEU A 153 -6.00 8.87 -8.54
N VAL A 154 -6.13 7.76 -7.78
CA VAL A 154 -5.68 6.42 -8.22
C VAL A 154 -6.38 6.01 -9.52
N SER A 155 -7.70 6.19 -9.63
CA SER A 155 -8.47 5.85 -10.84
C SER A 155 -8.20 6.74 -12.06
N ARG A 156 -7.38 7.80 -11.92
CA ARG A 156 -6.85 8.61 -13.02
C ARG A 156 -5.32 8.50 -13.16
N GLY A 157 -4.65 7.62 -12.41
CA GLY A 157 -3.17 7.51 -12.44
C GLY A 157 -2.43 8.73 -11.90
N LEU A 158 -3.09 9.56 -11.08
CA LEU A 158 -2.57 10.82 -10.53
C LEU A 158 -2.19 10.72 -9.04
N ASN A 159 -1.92 9.51 -8.55
CA ASN A 159 -1.61 9.22 -7.14
C ASN A 159 -0.10 9.33 -6.80
N HIS A 160 0.69 10.06 -7.60
CA HIS A 160 2.11 10.33 -7.34
C HIS A 160 2.24 11.21 -6.08
N PRO A 161 2.92 10.78 -5.00
CA PRO A 161 2.89 11.50 -3.71
C PRO A 161 3.35 12.97 -3.81
N GLU A 162 4.44 13.20 -4.54
CA GLU A 162 4.98 14.55 -4.79
C GLU A 162 3.95 15.49 -5.46
N LEU A 163 3.08 15.00 -6.35
CA LEU A 163 2.09 15.82 -7.07
C LEU A 163 1.12 16.49 -6.08
N VAL A 164 0.63 15.70 -5.12
CA VAL A 164 -0.40 16.14 -4.17
C VAL A 164 0.12 17.20 -3.22
N GLU A 165 1.37 17.06 -2.76
CA GLU A 165 2.06 18.03 -1.90
C GLU A 165 2.49 19.27 -2.67
N HIS A 166 3.21 19.10 -3.80
CA HIS A 166 3.82 20.18 -4.57
C HIS A 166 2.79 21.17 -5.10
N PHE A 167 1.70 20.68 -5.69
CA PHE A 167 0.63 21.52 -6.25
C PHE A 167 -0.57 21.68 -5.32
N GLN A 168 -0.47 21.26 -4.05
CA GLN A 168 -1.52 21.41 -3.03
C GLN A 168 -2.92 20.94 -3.49
N LEU A 169 -2.99 19.74 -4.09
CA LEU A 169 -4.25 19.16 -4.59
C LEU A 169 -5.28 19.04 -3.45
N GLY A 170 -6.52 19.47 -3.71
CA GLY A 170 -7.59 19.54 -2.73
C GLY A 170 -8.92 18.95 -3.17
N TYR A 171 -9.91 18.95 -2.27
CA TYR A 171 -11.24 18.40 -2.49
C TYR A 171 -12.32 19.29 -1.88
N ALA A 172 -13.25 19.76 -2.72
CA ALA A 172 -14.39 20.56 -2.31
C ALA A 172 -15.59 19.65 -1.98
N ASN A 173 -15.83 19.44 -0.69
CA ASN A 173 -16.72 18.42 -0.12
C ASN A 173 -17.97 19.01 0.58
N LYS A 174 -18.30 20.28 0.34
CA LYS A 174 -19.40 21.07 0.97
C LYS A 174 -19.15 21.57 2.40
N THR A 175 -17.97 21.32 2.99
CA THR A 175 -17.72 21.66 4.41
C THR A 175 -16.99 23.00 4.64
N LEU A 176 -16.63 23.77 3.60
CA LEU A 176 -15.97 25.09 3.73
C LEU A 176 -16.86 26.05 4.53
N THR A 177 -18.16 26.03 4.30
CA THR A 177 -19.11 26.94 4.97
C THR A 177 -19.18 26.74 6.49
N TYR A 178 -18.78 25.57 7.00
CA TYR A 178 -18.67 25.26 8.43
C TYR A 178 -17.38 25.80 9.09
N ARG A 179 -16.43 26.32 8.31
CA ARG A 179 -15.20 26.96 8.80
C ARG A 179 -15.26 28.50 8.78
N LEU A 180 -16.30 29.08 8.21
CA LEU A 180 -16.53 30.52 8.17
C LEU A 180 -17.20 30.98 9.49
N PRO A 181 -17.01 32.25 9.94
CA PRO A 181 -17.73 32.79 11.09
C PRO A 181 -19.25 32.71 10.93
N ALA A 182 -20.03 32.76 12.01
CA ALA A 182 -21.48 32.50 11.97
C ALA A 182 -22.27 33.50 11.09
N GLY A 183 -23.34 33.01 10.42
CA GLY A 183 -24.05 33.69 9.33
C GLY A 183 -24.67 35.06 9.66
N HIS A 184 -25.05 35.28 10.92
CA HIS A 184 -25.63 36.54 11.40
C HIS A 184 -24.56 37.63 11.71
N THR A 185 -23.31 37.23 11.95
CA THR A 185 -22.24 38.17 12.32
C THR A 185 -21.86 39.09 11.17
N LEU A 186 -21.24 40.25 11.46
CA LEU A 186 -20.77 41.17 10.42
C LEU A 186 -19.64 40.54 9.58
N ALA A 187 -18.59 40.04 10.25
CA ALA A 187 -17.47 39.34 9.62
C ALA A 187 -17.93 38.11 8.82
N GLY A 188 -18.87 37.32 9.36
CA GLY A 188 -19.46 36.17 8.68
C GLY A 188 -20.31 36.52 7.46
N ARG A 189 -20.85 37.74 7.36
CA ARG A 189 -21.50 38.24 6.14
C ARG A 189 -20.47 38.74 5.13
N GLN A 190 -19.52 39.57 5.56
CA GLN A 190 -18.45 40.11 4.72
C GLN A 190 -17.63 38.99 4.05
N MET A 191 -17.16 38.00 4.82
CA MET A 191 -16.37 36.88 4.28
C MET A 191 -17.16 36.01 3.28
N ARG A 192 -18.47 35.81 3.50
CA ARG A 192 -19.32 35.10 2.52
C ARG A 192 -19.53 35.92 1.25
N GLN A 193 -19.74 37.23 1.37
CA GLN A 193 -19.85 38.13 0.22
C GLN A 193 -18.55 38.17 -0.60
N GLN A 194 -17.39 38.22 0.06
CA GLN A 194 -16.08 38.17 -0.60
C GLN A 194 -15.86 36.83 -1.33
N LEU A 195 -16.15 35.70 -0.67
CA LEU A 195 -16.11 34.38 -1.32
C LEU A 195 -17.13 34.20 -2.46
N GLN A 196 -18.22 34.99 -2.48
CA GLN A 196 -19.15 35.05 -3.62
C GLN A 196 -18.59 35.90 -4.77
N THR A 197 -17.99 37.06 -4.49
CA THR A 197 -17.27 37.87 -5.49
C THR A 197 -16.13 37.08 -6.15
N LEU A 198 -15.39 36.29 -5.37
CA LEU A 198 -14.33 35.40 -5.84
C LEU A 198 -14.86 34.12 -6.51
N GLY A 199 -16.18 33.92 -6.60
CA GLY A 199 -16.79 32.75 -7.23
C GLY A 199 -16.58 31.41 -6.52
N VAL A 200 -15.99 31.40 -5.31
CA VAL A 200 -15.82 30.19 -4.48
C VAL A 200 -17.16 29.71 -3.93
N LEU A 201 -18.04 30.64 -3.59
CA LEU A 201 -19.44 30.39 -3.20
C LEU A 201 -20.39 30.93 -4.27
N ARG A 202 -21.51 30.23 -4.47
CA ARG A 202 -22.63 30.71 -5.31
C ARG A 202 -23.51 31.67 -4.51
N SER A 203 -24.40 32.39 -5.19
CA SER A 203 -25.44 33.23 -4.55
C SER A 203 -26.28 32.46 -3.52
N THR A 204 -26.50 31.16 -3.72
CA THR A 204 -27.18 30.25 -2.78
C THR A 204 -26.36 29.87 -1.54
N GLY A 205 -25.13 30.38 -1.40
CA GLY A 205 -24.22 30.05 -0.29
C GLY A 205 -23.54 28.67 -0.41
N HIS A 206 -23.78 27.90 -1.47
CA HIS A 206 -23.09 26.63 -1.72
C HIS A 206 -21.75 26.82 -2.43
N GLU A 207 -20.78 25.95 -2.14
CA GLU A 207 -19.50 25.86 -2.85
C GLU A 207 -19.69 25.71 -4.36
N HIS A 208 -18.95 26.50 -5.14
CA HIS A 208 -19.00 26.45 -6.59
C HIS A 208 -18.43 25.14 -7.14
N LEU A 209 -17.25 24.76 -6.64
CA LEU A 209 -16.47 23.58 -7.06
C LEU A 209 -16.86 22.27 -6.33
N ASN A 210 -17.95 22.23 -5.57
CA ASN A 210 -18.31 21.05 -4.78
C ASN A 210 -18.38 19.76 -5.65
N GLY A 211 -17.81 18.66 -5.14
CA GLY A 211 -17.68 17.39 -5.84
C GLY A 211 -16.50 17.32 -6.82
N CYS A 212 -15.54 18.25 -6.70
CA CYS A 212 -14.34 18.30 -7.54
C CYS A 212 -13.05 18.07 -6.75
N LEU A 213 -12.10 17.41 -7.41
CA LEU A 213 -10.66 17.58 -7.17
C LEU A 213 -10.32 19.02 -7.56
N VAL A 214 -9.73 19.77 -6.63
CA VAL A 214 -9.36 21.19 -6.78
C VAL A 214 -7.85 21.30 -6.95
N VAL A 215 -7.40 22.18 -7.83
CA VAL A 215 -5.97 22.52 -8.00
C VAL A 215 -5.83 24.05 -8.01
N PRO A 216 -5.00 24.65 -7.13
CA PRO A 216 -4.67 26.06 -7.21
C PRO A 216 -3.80 26.37 -8.42
N VAL A 217 -4.02 27.56 -9.00
CA VAL A 217 -3.21 28.11 -10.10
C VAL A 217 -2.54 29.39 -9.60
N LEU A 218 -1.24 29.50 -9.83
CA LEU A 218 -0.40 30.53 -9.21
C LEU A 218 -0.06 31.68 -10.17
N GLY A 219 0.11 32.88 -9.61
CA GLY A 219 0.67 34.03 -10.33
C GLY A 219 2.20 33.92 -10.44
N LEU A 220 2.72 34.37 -11.58
CA LEU A 220 4.13 34.20 -11.98
C LEU A 220 5.10 34.78 -10.94
N GLU A 221 6.04 33.98 -10.46
CA GLU A 221 6.96 34.36 -9.38
C GLU A 221 7.89 35.51 -9.78
N ASP A 222 8.40 35.47 -11.01
CA ASP A 222 9.35 36.43 -11.59
C ASP A 222 8.69 37.40 -12.59
N GLY A 223 7.35 37.37 -12.70
CA GLY A 223 6.58 38.06 -13.74
C GLY A 223 6.59 39.59 -13.67
N ALA A 224 6.07 40.23 -14.73
CA ALA A 224 5.99 41.69 -14.87
C ALA A 224 5.06 42.40 -13.84
N GLN A 225 4.41 41.64 -12.97
CA GLN A 225 3.57 42.09 -11.86
C GLN A 225 4.00 41.38 -10.56
N PRO A 226 5.09 41.82 -9.89
CA PRO A 226 5.63 41.18 -8.70
C PRO A 226 4.61 41.05 -7.55
N GLU A 227 3.59 41.89 -7.53
CA GLU A 227 2.45 41.80 -6.61
C GLU A 227 1.54 40.57 -6.83
N GLN A 228 1.81 39.72 -7.83
CA GLN A 228 1.09 38.47 -8.09
C GLN A 228 1.96 37.22 -7.83
N SER A 229 3.26 37.40 -7.56
CA SER A 229 4.25 36.36 -7.30
C SER A 229 3.81 35.34 -6.24
N GLY A 230 3.72 34.06 -6.62
CA GLY A 230 3.38 32.93 -5.73
C GLY A 230 1.96 32.98 -5.14
N ARG A 231 1.07 33.83 -5.65
CA ARG A 231 -0.31 34.00 -5.15
C ARG A 231 -1.28 33.07 -5.85
N VAL A 232 -2.31 32.59 -5.16
CA VAL A 232 -3.39 31.82 -5.78
C VAL A 232 -4.29 32.78 -6.56
N MET A 233 -4.26 32.68 -7.90
CA MET A 233 -4.96 33.58 -8.82
C MET A 233 -6.29 33.00 -9.32
N GLN A 234 -6.40 31.68 -9.34
CA GLN A 234 -7.53 30.93 -9.87
C GLN A 234 -7.57 29.53 -9.19
N LEU A 235 -8.75 28.90 -9.12
CA LEU A 235 -8.90 27.51 -8.65
C LEU A 235 -9.54 26.67 -9.75
N TYR A 236 -8.80 25.69 -10.27
CA TYR A 236 -9.34 24.64 -11.13
C TYR A 236 -10.14 23.62 -10.31
N GLY A 237 -11.21 23.07 -10.88
CA GLY A 237 -11.97 21.95 -10.32
C GLY A 237 -12.31 20.88 -11.38
N ARG A 238 -11.77 19.67 -11.22
CA ARG A 238 -12.20 18.49 -11.99
C ARG A 238 -13.30 17.75 -11.23
N ARG A 239 -14.50 17.66 -11.81
CA ARG A 239 -15.59 16.84 -11.24
C ARG A 239 -15.16 15.38 -11.11
N MET A 240 -15.34 14.81 -9.93
CA MET A 240 -14.99 13.41 -9.60
C MET A 240 -16.09 12.39 -9.96
N GLN A 241 -17.27 12.86 -10.37
CA GLN A 241 -18.38 11.99 -10.74
C GLN A 241 -18.14 11.35 -12.12
N PRO A 242 -18.49 10.06 -12.31
CA PRO A 242 -18.43 9.40 -13.62
C PRO A 242 -19.16 10.19 -14.71
N SER A 243 -18.61 10.18 -15.93
CA SER A 243 -19.10 10.99 -17.06
C SER A 243 -20.59 10.80 -17.38
N ASN A 244 -21.14 9.61 -17.15
CA ASN A 244 -22.56 9.29 -17.36
C ASN A 244 -23.51 9.79 -16.25
N LYS A 245 -22.97 10.37 -15.17
CA LYS A 245 -23.72 11.00 -14.06
C LYS A 245 -23.60 12.53 -14.05
N ILE A 246 -22.75 13.10 -14.90
CA ILE A 246 -22.68 14.54 -15.13
C ILE A 246 -23.67 14.87 -16.26
N PRO A 247 -24.67 15.76 -16.05
CA PRO A 247 -25.59 16.16 -17.11
C PRO A 247 -24.85 16.78 -18.30
N ALA A 248 -25.28 16.49 -19.53
CA ALA A 248 -24.57 16.89 -20.75
C ALA A 248 -24.39 18.42 -20.91
N ASN A 249 -25.17 19.23 -20.18
CA ASN A 249 -25.04 20.69 -20.12
C ASN A 249 -24.10 21.20 -19.01
N GLN A 250 -23.31 20.33 -18.37
CA GLN A 250 -22.36 20.71 -17.32
C GLN A 250 -20.94 20.22 -17.64
N SER A 251 -19.99 21.16 -17.68
CA SER A 251 -18.58 20.84 -17.90
C SER A 251 -18.00 19.96 -16.77
N ARG A 252 -17.11 19.03 -17.16
CA ARG A 252 -16.26 18.26 -16.24
C ARG A 252 -15.13 19.11 -15.63
N HIS A 253 -14.73 20.18 -16.33
CA HIS A 253 -13.69 21.14 -15.96
C HIS A 253 -14.36 22.44 -15.52
N MET A 254 -14.11 22.85 -14.28
CA MET A 254 -14.65 24.05 -13.69
C MET A 254 -13.51 24.96 -13.26
N TYR A 255 -13.78 26.27 -13.26
CA TYR A 255 -12.94 27.32 -12.73
C TYR A 255 -13.84 28.26 -11.92
N LEU A 256 -13.27 29.17 -11.13
CA LEU A 256 -14.06 30.22 -10.49
C LEU A 256 -14.62 31.19 -11.54
N ALA A 257 -15.64 31.98 -11.15
CA ALA A 257 -16.25 32.97 -12.05
C ALA A 257 -15.34 34.19 -12.35
N THR A 258 -14.15 34.26 -11.74
CA THR A 258 -13.11 35.24 -12.03
C THR A 258 -12.39 34.90 -13.36
N PRO A 259 -11.77 35.88 -14.04
CA PRO A 259 -10.99 35.62 -15.25
C PRO A 259 -9.90 34.54 -15.05
N LEU A 260 -9.65 33.76 -16.10
CA LEU A 260 -8.61 32.73 -16.11
C LEU A 260 -7.23 33.39 -16.10
N ARG A 261 -6.49 33.19 -15.00
CA ARG A 261 -5.18 33.81 -14.72
C ARG A 261 -4.23 32.87 -13.99
N GLY A 262 -2.96 33.19 -14.07
CA GLY A 262 -1.84 32.40 -13.55
C GLY A 262 -1.45 31.21 -14.44
N VAL A 263 -0.36 30.55 -14.06
CA VAL A 263 0.19 29.35 -14.72
C VAL A 263 0.38 28.28 -13.64
N TRP A 264 -0.01 27.03 -13.95
CA TRP A 264 -0.02 25.94 -12.96
C TRP A 264 1.38 25.44 -12.57
N ASN A 265 2.30 25.33 -13.53
CA ASN A 265 3.66 24.78 -13.33
C ASN A 265 4.71 25.71 -13.97
N GLU A 266 4.95 26.88 -13.37
CA GLU A 266 6.01 27.80 -13.85
C GLU A 266 7.42 27.21 -13.68
N ALA A 267 7.62 26.24 -12.77
CA ALA A 267 8.89 25.55 -12.62
C ALA A 267 9.33 24.85 -13.92
N ALA A 268 8.39 24.33 -14.73
CA ALA A 268 8.70 23.82 -16.08
C ALA A 268 9.34 24.89 -16.99
N LEU A 269 8.84 26.12 -16.94
CA LEU A 269 9.28 27.23 -17.78
C LEU A 269 10.66 27.75 -17.38
N ARG A 270 10.97 27.78 -16.08
CA ARG A 270 12.32 28.08 -15.59
C ARG A 270 13.32 26.95 -15.89
N ALA A 271 12.88 25.70 -15.90
CA ALA A 271 13.74 24.52 -16.04
C ALA A 271 13.99 24.07 -17.50
N SER A 272 13.18 24.49 -18.48
CA SER A 272 13.38 24.07 -19.88
C SER A 272 12.95 25.10 -20.93
N ARG A 273 13.66 25.07 -22.07
CA ARG A 273 13.34 25.83 -23.29
C ARG A 273 12.30 25.13 -24.17
N GLU A 274 12.02 23.85 -23.92
CA GLU A 274 11.00 23.04 -24.59
C GLU A 274 9.88 22.70 -23.61
N ILE A 275 8.63 23.02 -23.98
CA ILE A 275 7.48 22.93 -23.08
C ILE A 275 6.36 22.11 -23.68
N ILE A 276 5.92 21.07 -22.97
CA ILE A 276 4.71 20.34 -23.31
C ILE A 276 3.50 21.17 -22.85
N LEU A 277 2.56 21.43 -23.76
CA LEU A 277 1.36 22.23 -23.50
C LEU A 277 0.11 21.37 -23.69
N CYS A 278 -0.47 20.93 -22.58
CA CYS A 278 -1.70 20.12 -22.59
C CYS A 278 -2.95 21.02 -22.59
N GLU A 279 -4.10 20.47 -23.02
CA GLU A 279 -5.36 21.24 -22.98
C GLU A 279 -5.86 21.45 -21.52
N SER A 280 -5.65 20.47 -20.65
CA SER A 280 -6.23 20.42 -19.30
C SER A 280 -5.23 20.02 -18.22
N LEU A 281 -5.46 20.47 -16.98
CA LEU A 281 -4.55 20.19 -15.87
C LEU A 281 -4.48 18.69 -15.57
N ILE A 282 -5.53 17.92 -15.86
CA ILE A 282 -5.51 16.45 -15.68
C ILE A 282 -4.49 15.81 -16.61
N ASP A 283 -4.34 16.33 -17.82
CA ASP A 283 -3.45 15.85 -18.86
C ASP A 283 -2.03 16.33 -18.62
N ALA A 284 -1.85 17.60 -18.21
CA ALA A 284 -0.57 18.11 -17.73
C ALA A 284 -0.05 17.34 -16.51
N MET A 285 -0.91 17.06 -15.52
CA MET A 285 -0.56 16.21 -14.37
C MET A 285 -0.26 14.77 -14.77
N THR A 286 -0.80 14.27 -15.89
CA THR A 286 -0.49 12.93 -16.43
C THR A 286 0.94 12.86 -16.95
N PHE A 287 1.32 13.78 -17.86
CA PHE A 287 2.71 13.90 -18.32
C PHE A 287 3.67 14.13 -17.16
N TRP A 288 3.30 14.98 -16.21
CA TRP A 288 4.10 15.26 -15.02
C TRP A 288 4.34 13.99 -14.20
N CYS A 289 3.29 13.21 -13.88
CA CYS A 289 3.41 11.94 -13.16
C CYS A 289 4.21 10.89 -13.94
N ALA A 290 4.11 10.90 -15.28
CA ALA A 290 4.86 10.05 -16.19
C ALA A 290 6.35 10.45 -16.36
N GLY A 291 6.83 11.47 -15.64
CA GLY A 291 8.23 11.91 -15.60
C GLY A 291 8.54 13.15 -16.43
N PHE A 292 7.64 13.57 -17.31
CA PHE A 292 7.81 14.75 -18.17
C PHE A 292 7.47 16.03 -17.39
N ARG A 293 8.40 16.45 -16.53
CA ARG A 293 8.22 17.59 -15.61
C ARG A 293 8.14 18.96 -16.34
N ASN A 294 8.60 19.06 -17.58
CA ASN A 294 8.56 20.26 -18.44
C ASN A 294 7.18 20.52 -19.09
N VAL A 295 6.10 20.31 -18.32
CA VAL A 295 4.71 20.38 -18.81
C VAL A 295 3.89 21.48 -18.13
N ILE A 296 3.15 22.23 -18.91
CA ILE A 296 2.11 23.18 -18.46
C ILE A 296 0.76 22.84 -19.10
N SER A 297 -0.28 23.53 -18.65
CA SER A 297 -1.66 23.35 -19.10
C SER A 297 -2.23 24.65 -19.60
N ALA A 298 -2.89 24.64 -20.75
CA ALA A 298 -3.96 25.60 -21.05
C ALA A 298 -5.19 25.33 -20.16
N TYR A 299 -6.24 26.13 -20.29
CA TYR A 299 -7.47 25.98 -19.52
C TYR A 299 -8.67 25.58 -20.40
N GLY A 300 -8.48 24.54 -21.22
CA GLY A 300 -9.36 24.14 -22.33
C GLY A 300 -8.95 24.76 -23.67
N VAL A 301 -9.58 24.33 -24.77
CA VAL A 301 -9.37 24.80 -26.16
C VAL A 301 -9.20 26.32 -26.35
N ASN A 302 -9.84 27.15 -25.53
CA ASN A 302 -9.75 28.62 -25.59
C ASN A 302 -9.14 29.25 -24.32
N GLY A 303 -8.47 28.44 -23.49
CA GLY A 303 -7.97 28.81 -22.17
C GLY A 303 -6.51 29.28 -22.13
N PHE A 304 -5.84 29.43 -23.28
CA PHE A 304 -4.47 29.95 -23.33
C PHE A 304 -4.48 31.46 -23.09
N SER A 305 -4.28 31.86 -21.83
CA SER A 305 -4.40 33.25 -21.38
C SER A 305 -3.14 34.10 -21.66
N GLN A 306 -3.28 35.43 -21.53
CA GLN A 306 -2.16 36.37 -21.65
C GLN A 306 -1.05 36.12 -20.61
N ASP A 307 -1.35 35.48 -19.49
CA ASP A 307 -0.36 35.13 -18.46
C ASP A 307 0.57 34.01 -18.95
N HIS A 308 0.05 33.05 -19.73
CA HIS A 308 0.90 32.05 -20.40
C HIS A 308 1.82 32.72 -21.43
N TRP A 309 1.27 33.65 -22.22
CA TRP A 309 2.05 34.45 -23.17
C TRP A 309 3.18 35.23 -22.50
N GLN A 310 2.92 35.84 -21.33
CA GLN A 310 3.95 36.50 -20.53
C GLN A 310 4.98 35.50 -20.01
N ALA A 311 4.56 34.33 -19.52
CA ALA A 311 5.44 33.32 -18.96
C ALA A 311 6.37 32.70 -20.02
N LEU A 312 5.84 32.30 -21.19
CA LEU A 312 6.65 31.80 -22.32
C LEU A 312 7.70 32.84 -22.75
N LYS A 313 7.30 34.13 -22.83
CA LYS A 313 8.19 35.20 -23.25
C LYS A 313 9.23 35.58 -22.19
N HIS A 314 8.84 35.63 -20.92
CA HIS A 314 9.73 35.98 -19.81
C HIS A 314 10.81 34.92 -19.63
N HIS A 315 10.40 33.66 -19.51
CA HIS A 315 11.34 32.55 -19.35
C HIS A 315 12.08 32.20 -20.65
N GLY A 316 11.62 32.73 -21.79
CA GLY A 316 12.29 32.59 -23.09
C GLY A 316 12.18 31.17 -23.64
N THR A 317 10.97 30.60 -23.60
CA THR A 317 10.64 29.32 -24.22
C THR A 317 10.91 29.38 -25.73
N GLN A 318 11.67 28.42 -26.24
CA GLN A 318 12.03 28.34 -27.66
C GLN A 318 11.10 27.39 -28.43
N ARG A 319 10.59 26.34 -27.77
CA ARG A 319 9.77 25.30 -28.38
C ARG A 319 8.55 24.93 -27.53
N VAL A 320 7.41 24.71 -28.16
CA VAL A 320 6.19 24.20 -27.53
C VAL A 320 5.70 22.95 -28.27
N VAL A 321 5.42 21.89 -27.50
CA VAL A 321 4.79 20.65 -27.99
C VAL A 321 3.33 20.66 -27.56
N ILE A 322 2.41 20.95 -28.48
CA ILE A 322 0.97 21.01 -28.21
C ILE A 322 0.41 19.58 -28.12
N ALA A 323 -0.01 19.22 -26.91
CA ALA A 323 -0.60 17.93 -26.53
C ALA A 323 -2.07 18.12 -26.11
N PHE A 324 -2.85 18.80 -26.96
CA PHE A 324 -4.31 18.93 -26.83
C PHE A 324 -5.01 17.63 -27.24
N ASP A 325 -6.26 17.46 -26.81
CA ASP A 325 -7.09 16.28 -27.09
C ASP A 325 -7.18 16.01 -28.61
N ARG A 326 -7.32 14.74 -29.00
CA ARG A 326 -7.46 14.37 -30.42
C ARG A 326 -8.92 14.31 -30.86
N ASP A 327 -9.58 15.47 -30.81
CA ASP A 327 -10.90 15.71 -31.41
C ASP A 327 -10.92 17.00 -32.25
N ALA A 328 -12.04 17.27 -32.91
CA ALA A 328 -12.17 18.41 -33.82
C ALA A 328 -12.00 19.79 -33.13
N ALA A 329 -12.31 19.90 -31.84
CA ALA A 329 -12.13 21.14 -31.09
C ALA A 329 -10.66 21.29 -30.64
N GLY A 330 -10.07 20.23 -30.09
CA GLY A 330 -8.66 20.19 -29.70
C GLY A 330 -7.71 20.42 -30.89
N ASP A 331 -8.01 19.84 -32.05
CA ASP A 331 -7.25 20.05 -33.29
C ASP A 331 -7.40 21.49 -33.81
N THR A 332 -8.61 22.03 -33.92
CA THR A 332 -8.83 23.44 -34.36
C THR A 332 -8.13 24.44 -33.43
N ALA A 333 -8.15 24.18 -32.11
CA ALA A 333 -7.47 25.01 -31.13
C ALA A 333 -5.94 24.91 -31.23
N ALA A 334 -5.41 23.71 -31.46
CA ALA A 334 -3.98 23.49 -31.68
C ALA A 334 -3.48 24.16 -32.97
N GLU A 335 -4.26 24.12 -34.07
CA GLU A 335 -3.95 24.84 -35.31
C GLU A 335 -3.89 26.35 -35.10
N LYS A 336 -4.92 26.95 -34.48
CA LYS A 336 -4.95 28.38 -34.16
C LYS A 336 -3.76 28.80 -33.28
N LEU A 337 -3.51 28.06 -32.19
CA LEU A 337 -2.43 28.37 -31.26
C LEU A 337 -1.05 28.18 -31.91
N THR A 338 -0.92 27.24 -32.86
CA THR A 338 0.27 27.08 -33.69
C THR A 338 0.57 28.34 -34.50
N GLU A 339 -0.44 28.96 -35.13
CA GLU A 339 -0.23 30.21 -35.86
C GLU A 339 0.26 31.34 -34.95
N GLU A 340 -0.37 31.52 -33.77
CA GLU A 340 0.01 32.56 -32.81
C GLU A 340 1.44 32.35 -32.24
N LEU A 341 1.77 31.13 -31.80
CA LEU A 341 3.10 30.77 -31.30
C LEU A 341 4.19 30.95 -32.35
N ARG A 342 3.92 30.55 -33.60
CA ARG A 342 4.86 30.75 -34.71
C ARG A 342 5.04 32.22 -35.09
N ALA A 343 3.98 33.04 -34.99
CA ALA A 343 4.09 34.49 -35.19
C ALA A 343 4.94 35.18 -34.11
N ALA A 344 5.02 34.60 -32.91
CA ALA A 344 5.94 35.02 -31.84
C ALA A 344 7.36 34.45 -31.97
N GLY A 345 7.66 33.64 -32.99
CA GLY A 345 8.97 33.05 -33.23
C GLY A 345 9.27 31.76 -32.45
N ILE A 346 8.26 31.14 -31.85
CA ILE A 346 8.40 29.88 -31.09
C ILE A 346 8.28 28.68 -32.04
N GLU A 347 9.15 27.68 -31.87
CA GLU A 347 9.06 26.39 -32.57
C GLU A 347 7.84 25.60 -32.08
N VAL A 348 7.01 25.07 -32.99
CA VAL A 348 5.79 24.35 -32.60
C VAL A 348 5.76 22.93 -33.17
N PHE A 349 5.49 21.96 -32.29
CA PHE A 349 5.20 20.57 -32.64
C PHE A 349 3.80 20.20 -32.14
N ARG A 350 3.07 19.37 -32.89
CA ARG A 350 1.76 18.80 -32.51
C ARG A 350 1.94 17.33 -32.15
N LEU A 351 1.79 16.99 -30.87
CA LEU A 351 1.65 15.60 -30.46
C LEU A 351 0.25 15.12 -30.82
N LEU A 352 0.15 13.91 -31.38
CA LEU A 352 -1.13 13.28 -31.74
C LEU A 352 -1.35 12.01 -30.91
N PHE A 353 -2.40 12.02 -30.09
CA PHE A 353 -2.96 10.82 -29.46
C PHE A 353 -3.75 9.99 -30.49
N PRO A 354 -4.10 8.73 -30.19
CA PRO A 354 -5.13 8.01 -30.95
C PRO A 354 -6.45 8.80 -30.99
N GLN A 355 -7.21 8.65 -32.08
CA GLN A 355 -8.38 9.48 -32.35
C GLN A 355 -9.45 9.36 -31.24
N GLY A 356 -9.87 10.50 -30.69
CA GLY A 356 -10.88 10.58 -29.61
C GLY A 356 -10.35 10.39 -28.19
N LEU A 357 -9.03 10.42 -27.96
CA LEU A 357 -8.43 10.33 -26.62
C LEU A 357 -7.85 11.67 -26.13
N ASP A 358 -8.02 11.92 -24.82
CA ASP A 358 -7.23 12.86 -24.01
C ASP A 358 -5.93 12.16 -23.49
N ALA A 359 -4.95 12.93 -23.00
CA ALA A 359 -3.65 12.36 -22.61
C ALA A 359 -3.79 11.36 -21.46
N ASN A 360 -4.70 11.64 -20.52
CA ASN A 360 -4.96 10.76 -19.38
C ASN A 360 -5.71 9.49 -19.79
N ALA A 361 -6.63 9.54 -20.73
CA ALA A 361 -7.37 8.40 -21.26
C ALA A 361 -6.46 7.50 -22.09
N PHE A 362 -5.49 8.06 -22.82
CA PHE A 362 -4.41 7.29 -23.44
C PHE A 362 -3.51 6.63 -22.38
N ALA A 363 -3.05 7.38 -21.38
CA ALA A 363 -2.24 6.85 -20.28
C ALA A 363 -2.94 5.72 -19.48
N LEU A 364 -4.25 5.81 -19.27
CA LEU A 364 -5.04 4.77 -18.61
C LEU A 364 -5.29 3.51 -19.46
N GLN A 365 -4.91 3.51 -20.73
CA GLN A 365 -5.06 2.37 -21.65
C GLN A 365 -3.74 1.63 -21.93
N VAL A 366 -2.61 2.05 -21.33
CA VAL A 366 -1.27 1.51 -21.59
C VAL A 366 -0.58 1.10 -20.30
N GLU A 367 0.17 0.00 -20.32
CA GLU A 367 0.84 -0.55 -19.13
C GLU A 367 2.00 0.34 -18.61
N ASN A 368 2.68 1.05 -19.52
CA ASN A 368 3.76 1.97 -19.20
C ASN A 368 3.49 3.37 -19.81
N PRO A 369 2.78 4.26 -19.08
CA PRO A 369 2.49 5.61 -19.55
C PRO A 369 3.73 6.46 -19.85
N ALA A 370 4.84 6.26 -19.10
CA ALA A 370 6.08 7.02 -19.31
C ALA A 370 6.71 6.72 -20.67
N GLN A 371 6.85 5.43 -21.01
CA GLN A 371 7.33 5.03 -22.34
C GLN A 371 6.35 5.45 -23.43
N ALA A 372 5.05 5.17 -23.27
CA ALA A 372 4.05 5.41 -24.31
C ALA A 372 3.90 6.91 -24.65
N LEU A 373 3.90 7.79 -23.65
CA LEU A 373 3.90 9.24 -23.86
C LEU A 373 5.23 9.73 -24.44
N GLY A 374 6.37 9.16 -24.03
CA GLY A 374 7.68 9.43 -24.63
C GLY A 374 7.75 9.07 -26.12
N GLU A 375 7.19 7.94 -26.53
CA GLU A 375 7.08 7.54 -27.93
C GLU A 375 6.17 8.48 -28.75
N LEU A 376 5.11 9.04 -28.16
CA LEU A 376 4.28 10.06 -28.82
C LEU A 376 4.99 11.42 -28.91
N LEU A 377 5.78 11.81 -27.90
CA LEU A 377 6.62 13.02 -27.93
C LEU A 377 7.69 12.92 -29.02
N HIS A 378 8.41 11.80 -29.11
CA HIS A 378 9.37 11.54 -30.19
C HIS A 378 8.75 11.44 -31.60
N ARG A 379 7.42 11.26 -31.70
CA ARG A 379 6.67 11.24 -32.97
C ARG A 379 5.85 12.51 -33.19
N ALA A 380 6.02 13.56 -32.38
CA ALA A 380 5.28 14.80 -32.53
C ALA A 380 5.58 15.49 -33.88
N LEU A 381 4.53 15.99 -34.54
CA LEU A 381 4.61 16.52 -35.90
C LEU A 381 5.04 17.98 -35.88
N TRP A 382 6.18 18.29 -36.51
CA TRP A 382 6.64 19.65 -36.74
C TRP A 382 5.59 20.47 -37.51
N GLN A 383 5.28 21.68 -37.01
CA GLN A 383 4.27 22.57 -37.59
C GLN A 383 4.85 23.79 -38.32
N GLY A 384 6.15 23.80 -38.63
CA GLY A 384 6.84 24.96 -39.23
C GLY A 384 6.71 25.10 -40.75
N LYS A 385 7.56 25.94 -41.34
CA LYS A 385 7.86 25.98 -42.79
C LYS A 385 9.37 25.84 -42.94
N GLY A 386 9.82 24.81 -43.65
CA GLY A 386 11.23 24.37 -43.64
C GLY A 386 11.52 23.38 -42.50
N THR A 387 12.75 22.85 -42.46
CA THR A 387 13.23 21.92 -41.43
C THR A 387 13.34 22.62 -40.06
N PRO A 388 12.96 21.99 -38.93
CA PRO A 388 13.19 22.57 -37.60
C PRO A 388 14.68 22.74 -37.30
N VAL A 389 15.03 23.66 -36.40
CA VAL A 389 16.40 23.80 -35.92
C VAL A 389 16.63 22.75 -34.84
N VAL A 390 17.71 21.96 -34.97
CA VAL A 390 18.08 20.96 -33.96
C VAL A 390 18.72 21.67 -32.77
N VAL A 391 17.89 22.27 -31.93
CA VAL A 391 18.25 22.60 -30.55
C VAL A 391 18.29 21.30 -29.76
N GLU A 392 19.47 20.94 -29.24
CA GLU A 392 19.65 19.77 -28.38
C GLU A 392 18.86 19.91 -27.07
N PRO A 393 18.29 18.82 -26.52
CA PRO A 393 17.47 18.89 -25.31
C PRO A 393 18.33 19.00 -24.04
N GLU A 394 18.50 20.23 -23.53
CA GLU A 394 19.04 20.46 -22.17
C GLU A 394 18.12 19.85 -21.10
N THR A 395 18.41 18.61 -20.70
CA THR A 395 17.69 17.88 -19.63
C THR A 395 18.65 17.34 -18.56
N SER A 396 19.57 18.19 -18.11
CA SER A 396 20.54 17.86 -17.05
C SER A 396 20.00 18.14 -15.64
N PHE A 397 19.11 17.29 -15.12
CA PHE A 397 18.94 17.15 -13.67
C PHE A 397 20.09 16.29 -13.11
N SER A 398 21.20 16.95 -12.75
CA SER A 398 22.44 16.28 -12.28
C SER A 398 22.58 16.30 -10.76
N LEU A 399 22.85 15.13 -10.18
CA LEU A 399 23.57 14.97 -8.92
C LEU A 399 24.97 14.43 -9.23
N ALA A 400 25.94 15.35 -9.32
CA ALA A 400 27.38 15.13 -9.52
C ALA A 400 27.86 14.67 -10.92
N ALA A 401 29.18 14.83 -11.14
CA ALA A 401 29.92 14.73 -12.41
C ALA A 401 30.57 13.33 -12.61
N ALA A 402 31.27 12.96 -13.70
CA ALA A 402 32.01 13.73 -14.72
C ALA A 402 32.08 12.98 -16.11
N PRO A 403 33.04 13.20 -17.06
CA PRO A 403 32.73 13.91 -18.32
C PRO A 403 33.20 13.22 -19.65
N GLN A 404 33.13 13.98 -20.77
CA GLN A 404 33.69 13.76 -22.14
C GLN A 404 32.85 12.92 -23.13
N ALA A 405 32.79 13.23 -24.43
CA ALA A 405 33.24 14.40 -25.22
C ALA A 405 32.43 14.56 -26.54
N THR A 406 32.57 15.72 -27.22
CA THR A 406 31.77 16.17 -28.38
C THR A 406 32.45 16.05 -29.74
N ALA A 407 31.64 15.96 -30.82
CA ALA A 407 31.97 16.33 -32.20
C ALA A 407 30.67 16.52 -33.03
N GLU A 408 30.60 17.46 -33.98
CA GLU A 408 29.35 17.93 -34.61
C GLU A 408 29.53 18.37 -36.08
N LEU A 409 28.42 18.46 -36.85
CA LEU A 409 28.23 19.12 -38.17
C LEU A 409 28.99 18.53 -39.39
N PRO A 410 28.64 18.88 -40.67
CA PRO A 410 27.42 19.51 -41.21
C PRO A 410 26.72 18.66 -42.35
N PRO A 411 25.60 19.12 -42.98
CA PRO A 411 24.75 18.32 -43.89
C PRO A 411 24.69 18.83 -45.37
N ILE A 412 23.59 18.49 -46.11
CA ILE A 412 23.12 18.97 -47.46
C ILE A 412 23.62 18.14 -48.68
N PRO A 413 22.82 17.86 -49.74
CA PRO A 413 21.37 17.62 -49.90
C PRO A 413 21.07 16.22 -50.51
N GLY A 414 19.83 15.93 -50.94
CA GLY A 414 19.49 14.75 -51.77
C GLY A 414 18.64 15.10 -52.99
N VAL A 415 18.33 14.12 -53.88
CA VAL A 415 17.28 14.20 -54.93
C VAL A 415 16.94 12.79 -55.50
N SER A 416 15.67 12.61 -55.88
CA SER A 416 15.03 11.57 -56.75
C SER A 416 15.23 10.06 -56.51
N ASP A 417 14.09 9.37 -56.44
CA ASP A 417 13.93 7.92 -56.67
C ASP A 417 14.17 7.52 -58.14
N SER A 418 14.49 6.24 -58.39
CA SER A 418 13.67 5.34 -59.25
C SER A 418 14.21 3.90 -59.35
N GLU A 419 13.27 3.01 -59.71
CA GLU A 419 13.42 1.70 -60.36
C GLU A 419 14.20 0.55 -59.69
N ILE A 420 13.41 -0.39 -59.16
CA ILE A 420 13.77 -1.78 -58.84
C ILE A 420 13.59 -2.65 -60.10
N LEU A 421 14.58 -3.47 -60.47
CA LEU A 421 14.40 -4.74 -61.18
C LEU A 421 15.54 -5.74 -60.81
N PRO A 422 15.35 -7.08 -60.96
CA PRO A 422 15.81 -8.01 -59.92
C PRO A 422 16.58 -9.27 -60.44
N VAL A 423 16.71 -10.26 -59.53
CA VAL A 423 16.96 -11.71 -59.73
C VAL A 423 18.40 -12.23 -59.53
N ALA A 424 18.59 -12.81 -58.32
CA ALA A 424 19.28 -14.04 -57.95
C ALA A 424 20.50 -14.60 -58.74
N GLY A 425 21.54 -14.99 -57.98
CA GLY A 425 22.61 -15.89 -58.43
C GLY A 425 23.19 -16.73 -57.27
N SER A 426 23.21 -18.06 -57.40
CA SER A 426 23.71 -18.99 -56.38
C SER A 426 25.11 -19.51 -56.71
N PHE A 427 26.08 -19.22 -55.85
CA PHE A 427 27.40 -19.86 -55.80
C PHE A 427 27.72 -20.27 -54.36
N SER A 428 28.46 -21.37 -54.19
CA SER A 428 28.91 -21.88 -52.89
C SER A 428 30.43 -21.80 -52.80
N GLU A 429 30.95 -21.10 -51.80
CA GLU A 429 32.38 -21.06 -51.47
C GLU A 429 32.55 -21.34 -49.98
N SER A 430 33.76 -21.74 -49.56
CA SER A 430 34.03 -22.16 -48.19
C SER A 430 34.02 -20.97 -47.22
N GLU A 431 32.97 -20.88 -46.40
CA GLU A 431 32.75 -19.81 -45.44
C GLU A 431 33.25 -20.20 -44.04
N THR A 432 34.14 -19.39 -43.48
CA THR A 432 34.71 -19.63 -42.13
C THR A 432 34.40 -18.47 -41.21
N PHE A 433 33.68 -18.76 -40.12
CA PHE A 433 33.46 -17.84 -39.01
C PHE A 433 34.47 -18.11 -37.88
N SER A 434 34.98 -17.07 -37.26
CA SER A 434 35.83 -17.17 -36.05
C SER A 434 35.58 -15.99 -35.11
N GLU A 435 36.02 -16.10 -33.85
CA GLU A 435 35.99 -14.99 -32.89
C GLU A 435 37.43 -14.59 -32.56
N ASN A 436 37.72 -13.29 -32.49
CA ASN A 436 39.04 -12.80 -32.09
C ASN A 436 39.17 -12.63 -30.57
N ALA A 437 40.40 -12.42 -30.09
CA ALA A 437 40.68 -12.21 -28.65
C ALA A 437 40.05 -10.93 -28.05
N GLN A 438 39.38 -10.08 -28.85
CA GLN A 438 38.62 -8.90 -28.42
C GLN A 438 37.10 -9.16 -28.39
N GLY A 439 36.64 -10.34 -28.81
CA GLY A 439 35.22 -10.71 -28.89
C GLY A 439 34.51 -10.27 -30.17
N ASP A 440 35.23 -9.77 -31.18
CA ASP A 440 34.64 -9.50 -32.50
C ASP A 440 34.39 -10.81 -33.25
N LEU A 441 33.23 -10.90 -33.90
CA LEU A 441 32.95 -11.98 -34.86
C LEU A 441 33.61 -11.64 -36.20
N LEU A 442 34.36 -12.59 -36.75
CA LEU A 442 35.01 -12.51 -38.06
C LEU A 442 34.35 -13.49 -39.03
N LEU A 443 34.27 -13.09 -40.31
CA LEU A 443 33.85 -13.96 -41.41
C LEU A 443 34.74 -13.72 -42.64
N ALA A 444 35.26 -14.80 -43.21
CA ALA A 444 35.96 -14.78 -44.50
C ALA A 444 35.04 -15.34 -45.61
N VAL A 445 34.91 -14.60 -46.72
CA VAL A 445 34.24 -15.05 -47.95
C VAL A 445 35.06 -14.57 -49.15
N ALA A 446 35.64 -15.49 -49.92
CA ALA A 446 36.48 -15.18 -51.09
C ALA A 446 37.55 -14.09 -50.80
N ASP A 447 37.55 -13.01 -51.60
CA ASP A 447 38.41 -11.83 -51.49
C ASP A 447 37.95 -10.82 -50.41
N ARG A 448 36.96 -11.16 -49.56
CA ARG A 448 36.39 -10.26 -48.55
C ARG A 448 36.61 -10.78 -47.13
N ARG A 449 36.87 -9.85 -46.21
CA ARG A 449 36.95 -10.05 -44.76
C ARG A 449 35.95 -9.15 -44.07
N TRP A 450 35.14 -9.75 -43.20
CA TRP A 450 34.13 -9.07 -42.43
C TRP A 450 34.47 -9.13 -40.93
N ARG A 451 34.18 -8.05 -40.20
CA ARG A 451 34.31 -7.96 -38.74
C ARG A 451 33.06 -7.30 -38.15
N VAL A 452 32.40 -7.98 -37.22
CA VAL A 452 31.24 -7.47 -36.49
C VAL A 452 31.59 -7.25 -35.01
N ARG A 453 31.44 -6.01 -34.52
CA ARG A 453 31.68 -5.62 -33.13
C ARG A 453 30.36 -5.28 -32.42
N GLY A 454 30.31 -5.49 -31.11
CA GLY A 454 29.17 -5.10 -30.26
C GLY A 454 28.03 -6.11 -30.15
N TRP A 455 28.03 -7.19 -30.95
CA TRP A 455 26.95 -8.19 -31.00
C TRP A 455 26.59 -8.78 -29.63
N LYS A 456 27.59 -9.01 -28.76
CA LYS A 456 27.41 -9.49 -27.37
C LYS A 456 26.60 -8.56 -26.45
N LYS A 457 26.21 -7.37 -26.91
CA LYS A 457 25.38 -6.40 -26.17
C LYS A 457 23.89 -6.48 -26.52
N ASN A 458 23.51 -7.20 -27.57
CA ASN A 458 22.11 -7.28 -28.03
C ASN A 458 21.36 -8.39 -27.29
N LEU A 459 20.81 -8.06 -26.12
CA LEU A 459 20.07 -8.99 -25.25
C LEU A 459 18.56 -9.08 -25.55
N GLY A 460 18.01 -8.22 -26.39
CA GLY A 460 16.61 -8.25 -26.81
C GLY A 460 16.46 -8.79 -28.25
N PRO A 461 15.46 -9.66 -28.53
CA PRO A 461 15.31 -10.31 -29.84
C PRO A 461 14.87 -9.35 -30.97
N GLU A 462 14.35 -8.16 -30.64
CA GLU A 462 13.83 -7.19 -31.63
C GLU A 462 14.90 -6.27 -32.26
N GLN A 463 16.16 -6.29 -31.79
CA GLN A 463 17.22 -5.38 -32.28
C GLN A 463 18.58 -6.09 -32.41
N MET A 464 19.29 -5.83 -33.52
CA MET A 464 20.64 -6.36 -33.79
C MET A 464 21.59 -5.20 -34.16
N ARG A 465 21.81 -4.28 -33.21
CA ARG A 465 22.72 -3.14 -33.36
C ARG A 465 24.18 -3.57 -33.25
N VAL A 466 24.96 -3.39 -34.32
CA VAL A 466 26.37 -3.77 -34.37
C VAL A 466 27.18 -2.83 -35.26
N ASN A 467 28.50 -2.81 -35.06
CA ASN A 467 29.44 -2.19 -35.99
C ASN A 467 29.93 -3.24 -36.98
N VAL A 468 29.61 -3.11 -38.27
CA VAL A 468 30.05 -4.03 -39.33
C VAL A 468 31.11 -3.35 -40.18
N GLN A 469 32.30 -3.93 -40.22
CA GLN A 469 33.34 -3.61 -41.20
C GLN A 469 33.42 -4.71 -42.25
N VAL A 470 33.61 -4.31 -43.50
CA VAL A 470 33.98 -5.19 -44.63
C VAL A 470 35.22 -4.61 -45.31
N ARG A 471 36.19 -5.45 -45.66
CA ARG A 471 37.42 -5.10 -46.38
C ARG A 471 37.65 -6.07 -47.54
N ARG A 472 38.18 -5.56 -48.65
CA ARG A 472 38.63 -6.38 -49.78
C ARG A 472 40.14 -6.62 -49.69
N GLU A 473 40.55 -7.88 -49.84
CA GLU A 473 41.93 -8.29 -50.03
C GLU A 473 42.21 -8.40 -51.52
N VAL A 474 43.03 -7.49 -52.06
CA VAL A 474 43.44 -7.52 -53.46
C VAL A 474 44.62 -8.48 -53.60
N ALA A 475 44.48 -9.52 -54.42
CA ALA A 475 45.59 -10.42 -54.76
C ALA A 475 46.68 -9.65 -55.52
N GLU A 476 47.95 -9.95 -55.23
CA GLU A 476 49.09 -9.18 -55.72
C GLU A 476 49.34 -9.37 -57.22
N GLU A 477 48.92 -8.43 -58.07
CA GLU A 477 49.56 -8.23 -59.38
C GLU A 477 49.46 -6.77 -59.89
N HIS A 478 50.58 -6.04 -59.72
CA HIS A 478 51.02 -4.84 -60.45
C HIS A 478 49.96 -3.88 -61.05
N VAL A 479 49.30 -3.08 -60.21
CA VAL A 479 48.94 -1.69 -60.55
C VAL A 479 49.28 -0.77 -59.39
N GLN A 480 50.06 0.28 -59.63
CA GLN A 480 50.41 1.27 -58.60
C GLN A 480 49.19 2.12 -58.20
N GLY A 481 48.97 2.33 -56.91
CA GLY A 481 48.09 3.39 -56.39
C GLY A 481 46.64 3.03 -56.04
N ARG A 482 46.28 1.74 -55.93
CA ARG A 482 44.98 1.34 -55.33
C ARG A 482 45.14 0.95 -53.87
N GLU A 483 44.55 1.75 -52.99
CA GLU A 483 44.46 1.45 -51.55
C GLU A 483 43.48 0.29 -51.28
N ALA A 484 43.65 -0.38 -50.15
CA ALA A 484 42.86 -1.57 -49.82
C ALA A 484 41.47 -1.20 -49.31
N ALA A 485 40.53 -1.04 -50.24
CA ALA A 485 39.13 -0.65 -50.01
C ALA A 485 38.47 -1.39 -48.83
N TYR A 486 37.86 -0.60 -47.93
CA TYR A 486 37.03 -1.09 -46.84
C TYR A 486 35.89 -0.13 -46.57
N TYR A 487 34.79 -0.64 -46.03
CA TYR A 487 33.67 0.15 -45.53
C TYR A 487 33.32 -0.27 -44.11
N VAL A 488 32.83 0.66 -43.28
CA VAL A 488 32.45 0.39 -41.89
C VAL A 488 31.34 1.34 -41.45
N ASP A 489 30.33 0.79 -40.77
CA ASP A 489 29.19 1.55 -40.24
C ASP A 489 28.63 0.87 -38.98
N SER A 490 27.80 1.58 -38.21
CA SER A 490 27.14 1.08 -36.99
C SER A 490 25.62 1.18 -37.12
N PHE A 491 24.96 0.05 -37.35
CA PHE A 491 23.53 0.01 -37.68
C PHE A 491 22.83 -1.21 -37.08
N ASP A 492 21.49 -1.21 -37.14
CA ASP A 492 20.66 -2.34 -36.75
C ASP A 492 20.43 -3.26 -37.97
N LEU A 493 20.89 -4.51 -37.90
CA LEU A 493 20.70 -5.44 -39.01
C LEU A 493 19.23 -5.82 -39.23
N TYR A 494 18.32 -5.69 -38.26
CA TYR A 494 16.90 -5.99 -38.51
C TYR A 494 16.21 -4.85 -39.29
N ALA A 495 16.72 -3.60 -39.20
CA ALA A 495 16.18 -2.46 -39.93
C ALA A 495 16.51 -2.52 -41.44
N ALA A 496 15.52 -2.88 -42.27
CA ALA A 496 15.69 -3.06 -43.71
C ALA A 496 16.26 -1.82 -44.44
N LYS A 497 15.84 -0.61 -44.05
CA LYS A 497 16.37 0.65 -44.60
C LYS A 497 17.84 0.87 -44.26
N ALA A 498 18.29 0.44 -43.08
CA ALA A 498 19.68 0.53 -42.66
C ALA A 498 20.56 -0.49 -43.39
N ARG A 499 20.08 -1.75 -43.52
CA ARG A 499 20.72 -2.74 -44.40
C ARG A 499 20.93 -2.18 -45.82
N TYR A 500 19.88 -1.66 -46.46
CA TYR A 500 19.99 -1.10 -47.82
C TYR A 500 21.01 0.05 -47.92
N SER A 501 21.04 0.96 -46.93
CA SER A 501 22.06 2.01 -46.87
C SER A 501 23.48 1.45 -46.81
N TYR A 502 23.72 0.46 -45.94
CA TYR A 502 25.01 -0.21 -45.81
C TYR A 502 25.43 -0.89 -47.12
N LEU A 503 24.52 -1.66 -47.73
CA LEU A 503 24.78 -2.41 -48.95
C LEU A 503 25.18 -1.50 -50.12
N LYS A 504 24.45 -0.39 -50.30
CA LYS A 504 24.73 0.57 -51.38
C LYS A 504 26.11 1.21 -51.22
N GLN A 505 26.47 1.68 -50.03
CA GLN A 505 27.77 2.31 -49.79
C GLN A 505 28.93 1.30 -49.86
N ALA A 506 28.79 0.14 -49.22
CA ALA A 506 29.79 -0.93 -49.30
C ALA A 506 30.02 -1.42 -50.74
N SER A 507 28.96 -1.50 -51.56
CA SER A 507 29.06 -1.88 -52.97
C SER A 507 29.91 -0.89 -53.78
N ILE A 508 29.70 0.41 -53.55
CA ILE A 508 30.46 1.51 -54.20
C ILE A 508 31.93 1.46 -53.77
N GLU A 509 32.21 1.48 -52.46
CA GLU A 509 33.57 1.57 -51.93
C GLU A 509 34.44 0.34 -52.29
N LEU A 510 33.87 -0.87 -52.24
CA LEU A 510 34.62 -2.11 -52.52
C LEU A 510 34.76 -2.40 -54.03
N GLY A 511 33.99 -1.74 -54.89
CA GLY A 511 33.84 -2.11 -56.30
C GLY A 511 33.29 -3.53 -56.47
N VAL A 512 32.26 -3.89 -55.72
CA VAL A 512 31.64 -5.23 -55.69
C VAL A 512 30.12 -5.10 -55.86
N PRO A 513 29.46 -5.87 -56.75
CA PRO A 513 28.01 -5.82 -56.94
C PRO A 513 27.19 -5.99 -55.65
N GLU A 514 26.13 -5.19 -55.50
CA GLU A 514 25.31 -5.13 -54.28
C GLU A 514 24.79 -6.52 -53.86
N GLU A 515 24.32 -7.35 -54.79
CA GLU A 515 23.82 -8.70 -54.51
C GLU A 515 24.86 -9.62 -53.82
N ILE A 516 26.16 -9.41 -54.04
CA ILE A 516 27.23 -10.18 -53.37
C ILE A 516 27.37 -9.72 -51.91
N ILE A 517 27.44 -8.40 -51.68
CA ILE A 517 27.51 -7.80 -50.34
C ILE A 517 26.24 -8.13 -49.52
N LYS A 518 25.08 -8.10 -50.18
CA LYS A 518 23.74 -8.45 -49.65
C LYS A 518 23.67 -9.90 -49.19
N ARG A 519 24.24 -10.81 -49.97
CA ARG A 519 24.35 -12.24 -49.60
C ARG A 519 25.26 -12.44 -48.40
N ASP A 520 26.41 -11.78 -48.37
CA ASP A 520 27.37 -11.92 -47.27
C ASP A 520 26.84 -11.31 -45.95
N LEU A 521 26.15 -10.16 -46.03
CA LEU A 521 25.46 -9.57 -44.88
C LEU A 521 24.33 -10.48 -44.35
N GLY A 522 23.65 -11.21 -45.24
CA GLY A 522 22.65 -12.23 -44.85
C GLY A 522 23.25 -13.41 -44.06
N LYS A 523 24.48 -13.84 -44.39
CA LYS A 523 25.21 -14.88 -43.62
C LYS A 523 25.61 -14.37 -42.23
N LEU A 524 26.08 -13.12 -42.15
CA LEU A 524 26.37 -12.47 -40.87
C LEU A 524 25.12 -12.42 -39.99
N LEU A 525 23.98 -12.01 -40.55
CA LEU A 525 22.72 -11.92 -39.81
C LEU A 525 22.32 -13.26 -39.19
N LEU A 526 22.25 -14.33 -39.99
CA LEU A 526 21.87 -15.67 -39.51
C LEU A 526 22.84 -16.23 -38.46
N LYS A 527 24.13 -15.89 -38.55
CA LYS A 527 25.12 -16.26 -37.51
C LYS A 527 24.94 -15.45 -36.23
N LEU A 528 24.58 -14.16 -36.33
CA LEU A 528 24.36 -13.27 -35.19
C LEU A 528 23.06 -13.63 -34.45
N GLU A 529 21.99 -13.98 -35.17
CA GLU A 529 20.73 -14.48 -34.62
C GLU A 529 20.97 -15.72 -33.73
N GLY A 530 21.60 -16.76 -34.26
CA GLY A 530 21.90 -17.99 -33.48
C GLY A 530 22.88 -17.79 -32.31
N LEU A 531 23.71 -16.74 -32.35
CA LEU A 531 24.57 -16.34 -31.23
C LEU A 531 23.81 -15.53 -30.16
N GLN A 532 22.88 -14.67 -30.58
CA GLN A 532 21.98 -13.93 -29.70
C GLN A 532 21.03 -14.89 -28.97
N GLU A 533 20.39 -15.83 -29.67
CA GLU A 533 19.48 -16.80 -29.07
C GLU A 533 20.21 -17.70 -28.05
N ALA A 534 21.40 -18.19 -28.37
CA ALA A 534 22.24 -18.93 -27.41
C ALA A 534 22.59 -18.08 -26.17
N SER A 535 22.84 -16.77 -26.33
CA SER A 535 23.11 -15.86 -25.21
C SER A 535 21.86 -15.57 -24.37
N ILE A 536 20.68 -15.49 -24.98
CA ILE A 536 19.39 -15.32 -24.29
C ILE A 536 19.06 -16.59 -23.48
N GLN A 537 19.19 -17.78 -24.09
CA GLN A 537 19.00 -19.06 -23.40
C GLN A 537 19.98 -19.23 -22.21
N ALA A 538 21.25 -18.82 -22.37
CA ALA A 538 22.25 -18.83 -21.30
C ALA A 538 21.98 -17.80 -20.18
N ALA A 539 21.23 -16.73 -20.47
CA ALA A 539 20.81 -15.74 -19.47
C ALA A 539 19.51 -16.15 -18.73
N LEU A 540 18.61 -16.86 -19.41
CA LEU A 540 17.38 -17.43 -18.84
C LEU A 540 17.64 -18.69 -18.00
N ALA A 541 18.77 -19.37 -18.20
CA ALA A 541 19.18 -20.51 -17.38
C ALA A 541 19.44 -20.10 -15.91
N PRO A 542 18.74 -20.69 -14.91
CA PRO A 542 18.77 -20.21 -13.54
C PRO A 542 20.13 -20.48 -12.85
N LYS A 543 20.90 -19.42 -12.60
CA LYS A 543 22.17 -19.47 -11.85
C LYS A 543 21.95 -19.76 -10.36
N LYS A 544 21.70 -21.03 -10.00
CA LYS A 544 21.82 -21.51 -8.62
C LYS A 544 23.29 -21.74 -8.22
N THR A 545 24.03 -20.65 -8.01
CA THR A 545 25.32 -20.71 -7.30
C THR A 545 25.08 -20.80 -5.79
N MET A 546 24.76 -22.00 -5.30
CA MET A 546 24.86 -22.28 -3.86
C MET A 546 26.33 -22.17 -3.43
N PRO A 547 26.66 -21.49 -2.31
CA PRO A 547 27.99 -21.51 -1.74
C PRO A 547 28.40 -22.92 -1.35
N THR A 548 29.53 -23.40 -1.87
CA THR A 548 30.15 -24.66 -1.42
C THR A 548 30.77 -24.45 -0.04
N LEU A 549 30.20 -25.05 1.01
CA LEU A 549 30.81 -25.06 2.34
C LEU A 549 32.18 -25.75 2.29
N SER A 550 33.13 -25.29 3.12
CA SER A 550 34.33 -26.07 3.42
C SER A 550 33.99 -27.21 4.37
N ALA A 551 34.82 -28.25 4.41
CA ALA A 551 34.66 -29.36 5.36
C ALA A 551 34.80 -28.90 6.83
N GLU A 552 35.58 -27.83 7.08
CA GLU A 552 35.74 -27.23 8.40
C GLU A 552 34.47 -26.45 8.81
N ASP A 553 33.90 -25.66 7.89
CA ASP A 553 32.63 -24.95 8.07
C ASP A 553 31.47 -25.91 8.34
N GLU A 554 31.35 -26.99 7.56
CA GLU A 554 30.31 -28.01 7.75
C GLU A 554 30.46 -28.69 9.11
N LEU A 555 31.69 -29.05 9.51
CA LEU A 555 31.95 -29.69 10.79
C LEU A 555 31.63 -28.75 11.97
N ALA A 556 32.02 -27.49 11.91
CA ALA A 556 31.70 -26.49 12.93
C ALA A 556 30.17 -26.22 13.02
N ALA A 557 29.49 -26.12 11.88
CA ALA A 557 28.05 -25.96 11.80
C ALA A 557 27.30 -27.18 12.38
N LEU A 558 27.75 -28.41 12.09
CA LEU A 558 27.21 -29.63 12.70
C LEU A 558 27.50 -29.69 14.21
N GLN A 559 28.66 -29.22 14.68
CA GLN A 559 28.96 -29.12 16.12
C GLN A 559 28.06 -28.11 16.85
N LEU A 560 27.61 -27.04 16.20
CA LEU A 560 26.57 -26.17 16.74
C LEU A 560 25.24 -26.94 16.80
N LEU A 561 24.74 -27.44 15.66
CA LEU A 561 23.43 -28.10 15.56
C LEU A 561 23.29 -29.36 16.44
N ARG A 562 24.39 -30.04 16.79
CA ARG A 562 24.42 -31.21 17.68
C ARG A 562 24.66 -30.89 19.15
N ALA A 563 24.82 -29.62 19.53
CA ALA A 563 25.06 -29.24 20.93
C ALA A 563 23.78 -29.44 21.78
N PRO A 564 23.86 -30.13 22.94
CA PRO A 564 22.68 -30.38 23.78
C PRO A 564 22.07 -29.09 24.36
N ASN A 565 22.84 -28.01 24.43
CA ASN A 565 22.37 -26.67 24.80
C ASN A 565 22.32 -25.69 23.62
N LEU A 566 21.91 -26.17 22.43
CA LEU A 566 21.79 -25.39 21.20
C LEU A 566 21.06 -24.05 21.40
N ILE A 567 19.96 -24.03 22.15
CA ILE A 567 19.16 -22.83 22.40
C ILE A 567 19.94 -21.78 23.22
N GLU A 568 20.56 -22.19 24.34
CA GLU A 568 21.38 -21.31 25.18
C GLU A 568 22.55 -20.69 24.39
N ARG A 569 23.17 -21.49 23.50
CA ARG A 569 24.22 -21.03 22.59
C ARG A 569 23.68 -20.00 21.60
N ILE A 570 22.54 -20.26 20.96
CA ILE A 570 21.87 -19.30 20.05
C ILE A 570 21.54 -17.99 20.78
N GLU A 571 21.01 -18.04 22.01
CA GLU A 571 20.71 -16.82 22.80
C GLU A 571 21.98 -16.03 23.16
N ALA A 572 23.06 -16.73 23.56
CA ALA A 572 24.35 -16.10 23.84
C ALA A 572 24.99 -15.47 22.59
N ASP A 573 24.92 -16.16 21.44
CA ASP A 573 25.49 -15.70 20.18
C ASP A 573 24.66 -14.57 19.55
N LEU A 574 23.33 -14.60 19.65
CA LEU A 574 22.44 -13.45 19.34
C LEU A 574 22.77 -12.23 20.20
N THR A 575 23.04 -12.43 21.49
CA THR A 575 23.44 -11.35 22.42
C THR A 575 24.80 -10.76 22.00
N ARG A 576 25.78 -11.60 21.64
CA ARG A 576 27.08 -11.17 21.08
C ARG A 576 26.94 -10.42 19.76
N CYS A 577 25.94 -10.74 18.93
CA CYS A 577 25.63 -9.99 17.71
C CYS A 577 25.13 -8.56 17.98
N GLY A 578 24.88 -8.17 19.24
CA GLY A 578 24.81 -6.77 19.66
C GLY A 578 23.42 -6.21 19.98
N VAL A 579 22.42 -7.07 20.13
CA VAL A 579 21.10 -6.67 20.65
C VAL A 579 20.98 -7.15 22.10
N VAL A 580 20.76 -6.20 23.02
CA VAL A 580 20.72 -6.44 24.47
C VAL A 580 19.27 -6.54 24.94
N GLY A 581 18.98 -7.38 25.93
CA GLY A 581 17.69 -7.42 26.64
C GLY A 581 16.49 -7.99 25.88
N GLU A 582 16.64 -8.33 24.60
CA GLU A 582 15.57 -8.80 23.71
C GLU A 582 15.62 -10.33 23.44
N SER A 583 16.21 -11.13 24.33
CA SER A 583 16.52 -12.56 24.07
C SER A 583 15.33 -13.36 23.54
N TYR A 584 14.14 -13.22 24.14
CA TYR A 584 12.92 -13.91 23.69
C TYR A 584 12.46 -13.46 22.30
N ASN A 585 12.48 -12.15 22.01
CA ASN A 585 12.09 -11.63 20.69
C ASN A 585 13.10 -12.06 19.61
N LEU A 586 14.40 -12.06 19.93
CA LEU A 586 15.47 -12.53 19.04
C LEU A 586 15.36 -14.04 18.78
N LEU A 587 15.16 -14.86 19.81
CA LEU A 587 15.00 -16.31 19.68
C LEU A 587 13.72 -16.66 18.90
N ALA A 588 12.61 -15.96 19.14
CA ALA A 588 11.38 -16.13 18.38
C ALA A 588 11.54 -15.71 16.90
N GLY A 589 12.24 -14.60 16.64
CA GLY A 589 12.61 -14.21 15.28
C GLY A 589 13.48 -15.26 14.58
N TYR A 590 14.46 -15.84 15.28
CA TYR A 590 15.33 -16.91 14.77
C TYR A 590 14.56 -18.21 14.50
N LEU A 591 13.65 -18.61 15.39
CA LEU A 591 12.77 -19.78 15.21
C LEU A 591 11.75 -19.57 14.07
N ALA A 592 11.22 -18.36 13.92
CA ALA A 592 10.44 -17.98 12.75
C ALA A 592 11.29 -18.04 11.48
N ALA A 593 12.54 -17.57 11.50
CA ALA A 593 13.43 -17.68 10.35
C ALA A 593 13.74 -19.14 9.97
N VAL A 594 13.88 -20.06 10.94
CA VAL A 594 13.97 -21.52 10.69
C VAL A 594 12.69 -22.07 10.05
N SER A 595 11.52 -21.53 10.38
CA SER A 595 10.22 -21.99 9.87
C SER A 595 10.07 -21.94 8.34
N ARG A 596 10.92 -21.19 7.61
CA ARG A 596 10.99 -21.21 6.14
C ARG A 596 11.21 -22.63 5.57
N LYS A 597 11.80 -23.54 6.37
CA LYS A 597 12.04 -24.96 6.02
C LYS A 597 10.86 -25.89 6.37
N LEU A 598 9.74 -25.36 6.87
CA LEU A 598 8.46 -26.07 7.01
C LEU A 598 7.58 -25.89 5.77
N ASP A 599 6.49 -26.67 5.74
CA ASP A 599 5.34 -26.56 4.85
C ASP A 599 4.49 -25.29 5.11
N GLN A 600 4.36 -24.89 6.37
CA GLN A 600 3.63 -23.70 6.81
C GLN A 600 4.53 -22.86 7.73
N PRO A 601 5.26 -21.86 7.20
CA PRO A 601 6.09 -20.97 7.98
C PRO A 601 5.30 -20.06 8.93
N LEU A 602 5.99 -19.55 9.95
CA LEU A 602 5.52 -18.45 10.77
C LEU A 602 5.71 -17.11 10.03
N ALA A 603 4.79 -16.18 10.26
CA ALA A 603 4.96 -14.77 9.92
C ALA A 603 5.21 -13.97 11.20
N VAL A 604 6.05 -12.94 11.13
CA VAL A 604 6.45 -12.08 12.25
C VAL A 604 6.17 -10.61 11.90
N LEU A 605 5.59 -9.88 12.85
CA LEU A 605 5.44 -8.42 12.79
C LEU A 605 6.11 -7.80 14.02
N ILE A 606 7.15 -7.00 13.83
CA ILE A 606 7.84 -6.28 14.91
C ILE A 606 7.22 -4.88 15.04
N GLN A 607 6.59 -4.61 16.19
CA GLN A 607 5.84 -3.38 16.46
C GLN A 607 6.42 -2.65 17.68
N SER A 608 6.64 -1.33 17.55
CA SER A 608 7.11 -0.44 18.62
C SER A 608 7.03 1.02 18.19
N SER A 609 7.44 1.97 19.04
CA SER A 609 7.59 3.38 18.66
C SER A 609 8.75 3.63 17.68
N SER A 610 8.86 4.84 17.13
CA SER A 610 9.98 5.18 16.23
C SER A 610 11.31 5.23 16.99
N ALA A 611 12.41 4.91 16.31
CA ALA A 611 13.77 4.76 16.85
C ALA A 611 13.98 3.66 17.94
N ALA A 612 12.93 2.97 18.42
CA ALA A 612 13.05 1.90 19.43
C ALA A 612 13.79 0.62 18.98
N GLY A 613 14.39 0.57 17.78
CA GLY A 613 15.29 -0.53 17.37
C GLY A 613 14.71 -1.68 16.54
N LYS A 614 13.56 -1.49 15.86
CA LYS A 614 12.94 -2.52 15.00
C LYS A 614 13.88 -3.09 13.95
N SER A 615 14.51 -2.23 13.17
CA SER A 615 15.48 -2.63 12.15
C SER A 615 16.63 -3.39 12.79
N SER A 616 17.17 -2.91 13.91
CA SER A 616 18.23 -3.59 14.67
C SER A 616 17.88 -5.03 15.07
N LEU A 617 16.63 -5.30 15.47
CA LEU A 617 16.16 -6.64 15.82
C LEU A 617 15.98 -7.52 14.58
N MET A 618 15.34 -6.98 13.53
CA MET A 618 15.18 -7.65 12.23
C MET A 618 16.55 -8.02 11.63
N ASP A 619 17.44 -7.05 11.49
CA ASP A 619 18.77 -7.21 10.89
C ASP A 619 19.66 -8.15 11.74
N ALA A 620 19.53 -8.16 13.07
CA ALA A 620 20.25 -9.11 13.91
C ALA A 620 19.85 -10.56 13.62
N VAL A 621 18.56 -10.83 13.38
CA VAL A 621 18.08 -12.16 12.99
C VAL A 621 18.43 -12.47 11.53
N LEU A 622 18.17 -11.55 10.60
CA LEU A 622 18.38 -11.76 9.16
C LEU A 622 19.84 -11.97 8.78
N ASN A 623 20.79 -11.38 9.50
CA ASN A 623 22.21 -11.57 9.20
C ASN A 623 22.70 -12.99 9.55
N LEU A 624 22.10 -13.66 10.53
CA LEU A 624 22.38 -15.07 10.85
C LEU A 624 21.78 -16.07 9.84
N MET A 625 21.04 -15.58 8.84
CA MET A 625 20.41 -16.40 7.80
C MET A 625 21.21 -16.34 6.49
N PRO A 626 21.21 -17.41 5.66
CA PRO A 626 21.95 -17.45 4.41
C PRO A 626 21.49 -16.34 3.47
N GLU A 627 22.42 -15.67 2.79
CA GLU A 627 22.10 -14.53 1.93
C GLU A 627 21.26 -14.93 0.72
N GLU A 628 21.46 -16.14 0.22
CA GLU A 628 20.67 -16.77 -0.84
C GLU A 628 19.26 -17.23 -0.41
N GLU A 629 18.98 -17.22 0.91
CA GLU A 629 17.67 -17.58 1.49
C GLU A 629 16.94 -16.38 2.13
N ARG A 630 17.45 -15.15 1.99
CA ARG A 630 16.79 -13.92 2.44
C ARG A 630 16.60 -12.92 1.30
N ILE A 631 15.48 -12.21 1.30
CA ILE A 631 15.19 -11.08 0.43
C ILE A 631 14.67 -9.95 1.32
N GLN A 632 15.30 -8.77 1.24
CA GLN A 632 14.99 -7.63 2.10
C GLN A 632 14.69 -6.40 1.24
N TYR A 633 13.55 -5.76 1.50
CA TYR A 633 13.13 -4.52 0.84
C TYR A 633 12.77 -3.46 1.88
N SER A 634 13.09 -2.18 1.60
CA SER A 634 12.57 -1.08 2.42
C SER A 634 11.05 -0.98 2.27
N ALA A 635 10.59 -0.85 1.02
CA ALA A 635 9.19 -0.87 0.62
C ALA A 635 9.01 -1.66 -0.69
N MET A 636 7.78 -2.10 -0.96
CA MET A 636 7.39 -2.78 -2.20
C MET A 636 5.92 -2.49 -2.53
N THR A 637 5.52 -2.62 -3.79
CA THR A 637 4.10 -2.62 -4.16
C THR A 637 3.55 -4.05 -4.12
N GLY A 638 2.25 -4.21 -3.83
CA GLY A 638 1.59 -5.50 -3.93
C GLY A 638 1.59 -6.11 -5.35
N GLN A 639 1.73 -5.28 -6.39
CA GLN A 639 1.87 -5.77 -7.77
C GLN A 639 3.25 -6.40 -8.01
N SER A 640 4.32 -5.79 -7.50
CA SER A 640 5.70 -6.29 -7.67
C SER A 640 5.88 -7.73 -7.18
N LEU A 641 5.13 -8.15 -6.15
CA LEU A 641 5.15 -9.52 -5.63
C LEU A 641 4.67 -10.59 -6.62
N PHE A 642 3.79 -10.26 -7.56
CA PHE A 642 3.28 -11.23 -8.54
C PHE A 642 4.22 -11.47 -9.72
N TYR A 643 5.17 -10.57 -9.96
CA TYR A 643 6.11 -10.63 -11.09
C TYR A 643 7.50 -11.18 -10.70
N LEU A 644 7.64 -11.70 -9.48
CA LEU A 644 8.77 -12.56 -9.11
C LEU A 644 8.65 -13.91 -9.84
N GLY A 645 9.73 -14.69 -9.91
CA GLY A 645 9.70 -16.00 -10.57
C GLY A 645 8.93 -17.05 -9.77
N GLU A 646 8.35 -18.06 -10.44
CA GLU A 646 7.48 -19.08 -9.82
C GLU A 646 8.01 -19.69 -8.52
N THR A 647 9.32 -19.98 -8.47
CA THR A 647 9.95 -20.61 -7.30
C THR A 647 10.80 -19.63 -6.47
N ASP A 648 10.77 -18.33 -6.74
CA ASP A 648 11.78 -17.40 -6.19
C ASP A 648 11.55 -17.04 -4.71
N LEU A 649 10.36 -17.28 -4.16
CA LEU A 649 10.10 -17.13 -2.71
C LEU A 649 10.18 -18.46 -1.92
N GLN A 650 10.35 -19.60 -2.59
CA GLN A 650 10.30 -20.91 -1.94
C GLN A 650 11.44 -21.12 -0.93
N HIS A 651 11.06 -21.44 0.30
CA HIS A 651 11.94 -21.62 1.45
C HIS A 651 12.82 -20.41 1.80
N LYS A 652 12.47 -19.21 1.33
CA LYS A 652 13.16 -17.96 1.65
C LYS A 652 12.46 -17.19 2.78
N ILE A 653 13.13 -16.15 3.25
CA ILE A 653 12.62 -15.11 4.14
C ILE A 653 12.37 -13.85 3.31
N LEU A 654 11.16 -13.31 3.38
CA LEU A 654 10.81 -12.01 2.80
C LEU A 654 10.69 -10.98 3.92
N ALA A 655 11.62 -10.03 3.94
CA ALA A 655 11.70 -8.96 4.94
C ALA A 655 11.27 -7.61 4.35
N ILE A 656 10.39 -6.89 5.07
CA ILE A 656 9.84 -5.59 4.65
C ILE A 656 9.96 -4.60 5.81
N ALA A 657 10.75 -3.54 5.62
CA ALA A 657 11.15 -2.64 6.70
C ALA A 657 10.12 -1.52 6.99
N GLU A 658 9.44 -1.00 5.97
CA GLU A 658 8.65 0.23 6.09
C GLU A 658 7.13 -0.01 6.08
N GLU A 659 6.45 0.74 6.94
CA GLU A 659 5.00 0.70 7.17
C GLU A 659 4.18 0.82 5.88
N GLU A 660 4.61 1.70 4.96
CA GLU A 660 3.92 1.93 3.69
C GLU A 660 4.08 0.74 2.73
N GLY A 661 5.23 0.06 2.72
CA GLY A 661 5.42 -1.18 1.98
C GLY A 661 4.52 -2.31 2.47
N VAL A 662 4.35 -2.43 3.79
CA VAL A 662 3.41 -3.41 4.39
C VAL A 662 1.96 -3.10 3.97
N ARG A 663 1.55 -1.82 3.97
CA ARG A 663 0.20 -1.42 3.51
C ARG A 663 -0.03 -1.72 2.03
N GLN A 664 0.89 -1.31 1.15
CA GLN A 664 0.75 -1.49 -0.30
C GLN A 664 0.81 -2.95 -0.75
N ALA A 665 1.45 -3.82 0.03
CA ALA A 665 1.53 -5.26 -0.23
C ALA A 665 0.53 -6.13 0.57
N ALA A 666 -0.23 -5.55 1.52
CA ALA A 666 -1.01 -6.30 2.52
C ALA A 666 -1.92 -7.39 1.94
N TYR A 667 -2.55 -7.16 0.79
CA TYR A 667 -3.42 -8.17 0.15
C TYR A 667 -2.62 -9.37 -0.37
N ALA A 668 -1.52 -9.13 -1.09
CA ALA A 668 -0.65 -10.19 -1.59
C ALA A 668 0.05 -10.94 -0.44
N LEU A 669 0.51 -10.24 0.59
CA LEU A 669 1.08 -10.86 1.79
C LEU A 669 0.07 -11.74 2.54
N LYS A 670 -1.22 -11.36 2.55
CA LYS A 670 -2.28 -12.18 3.17
C LYS A 670 -2.59 -13.46 2.37
N LEU A 671 -2.68 -13.39 1.05
CA LEU A 671 -2.84 -14.57 0.17
C LEU A 671 -1.64 -15.52 0.29
N LEU A 672 -0.42 -15.00 0.16
CA LEU A 672 0.82 -15.77 0.22
C LEU A 672 1.01 -16.49 1.57
N GLN A 673 0.40 -15.97 2.64
CA GLN A 673 0.39 -16.58 3.97
C GLN A 673 -0.72 -17.62 4.17
N SER A 674 -1.91 -17.47 3.58
CA SER A 674 -3.02 -18.42 3.76
C SER A 674 -3.07 -19.53 2.73
N ASP A 675 -2.71 -19.22 1.48
CA ASP A 675 -2.95 -20.08 0.31
C ASP A 675 -1.65 -20.74 -0.15
N GLY A 676 -0.48 -20.21 0.28
CA GLY A 676 0.85 -20.73 -0.03
C GLY A 676 1.35 -20.40 -1.44
N GLU A 677 0.51 -19.81 -2.29
CA GLU A 677 0.90 -19.29 -3.59
C GLU A 677 0.17 -17.98 -3.92
N LEU A 678 0.76 -17.21 -4.84
CA LEU A 678 0.16 -16.08 -5.52
C LEU A 678 -0.04 -16.42 -6.98
N THR A 679 -1.16 -15.98 -7.55
CA THR A 679 -1.40 -16.00 -8.99
C THR A 679 -2.06 -14.69 -9.43
N ILE A 680 -1.67 -14.17 -10.59
CA ILE A 680 -2.39 -13.11 -11.29
C ILE A 680 -2.44 -13.43 -12.78
N ALA A 681 -3.59 -13.18 -13.39
CA ALA A 681 -3.76 -13.21 -14.84
C ALA A 681 -3.57 -11.77 -15.36
N SER A 682 -2.55 -11.53 -16.18
CA SER A 682 -2.28 -10.22 -16.78
C SER A 682 -2.16 -10.32 -18.30
N THR A 683 -2.64 -9.31 -19.01
CA THR A 683 -2.82 -9.36 -20.47
C THR A 683 -1.58 -8.89 -21.20
N GLY A 684 -0.55 -9.73 -21.18
CA GLY A 684 0.65 -9.52 -21.97
C GLY A 684 0.37 -9.56 -23.48
N LYS A 685 1.30 -9.02 -24.25
CA LYS A 685 1.36 -9.29 -25.70
C LYS A 685 2.05 -10.63 -25.94
N ASP A 686 1.53 -11.42 -26.88
CA ASP A 686 2.27 -12.54 -27.44
C ASP A 686 3.33 -12.01 -28.42
N GLU A 687 4.58 -12.39 -28.19
CA GLU A 687 5.74 -11.95 -28.95
C GLU A 687 5.75 -12.52 -30.38
N ALA A 688 5.10 -13.66 -30.63
CA ALA A 688 5.04 -14.29 -31.95
C ALA A 688 3.92 -13.75 -32.85
N SER A 689 2.69 -13.59 -32.31
CA SER A 689 1.52 -13.16 -33.10
C SER A 689 1.10 -11.71 -32.90
N GLY A 690 1.68 -11.00 -31.91
CA GLY A 690 1.34 -9.63 -31.57
C GLY A 690 -0.05 -9.44 -30.93
N ASN A 691 -0.80 -10.52 -30.71
CA ASN A 691 -2.11 -10.49 -30.07
C ASN A 691 -2.00 -10.28 -28.56
N LEU A 692 -3.09 -9.80 -27.95
CA LEU A 692 -3.23 -9.79 -26.49
C LEU A 692 -3.52 -11.21 -26.00
N VAL A 693 -2.64 -11.75 -25.16
CA VAL A 693 -2.72 -13.10 -24.58
C VAL A 693 -2.53 -13.01 -23.08
N THR A 694 -3.50 -13.49 -22.32
CA THR A 694 -3.43 -13.54 -20.86
C THR A 694 -2.30 -14.46 -20.41
N LYS A 695 -1.17 -13.86 -20.00
CA LYS A 695 -0.06 -14.56 -19.34
C LYS A 695 -0.38 -14.66 -17.85
N GLN A 696 -0.40 -15.88 -17.31
CA GLN A 696 -0.55 -16.12 -15.88
C GLN A 696 0.83 -16.03 -15.23
N TYR A 697 0.98 -15.12 -14.28
CA TYR A 697 2.15 -15.05 -13.41
C TYR A 697 1.80 -15.73 -12.09
N SER A 698 2.72 -16.53 -11.56
CA SER A 698 2.57 -17.25 -10.30
C SER A 698 3.84 -17.12 -9.48
N VAL A 699 3.70 -17.09 -8.15
CA VAL A 699 4.82 -17.10 -7.20
C VAL A 699 4.45 -17.99 -6.04
N LYS A 700 5.25 -19.03 -5.78
CA LYS A 700 4.94 -20.06 -4.80
C LYS A 700 5.80 -19.90 -3.55
N GLY A 701 5.17 -20.09 -2.40
CA GLY A 701 5.81 -20.39 -1.13
C GLY A 701 6.15 -21.89 -1.02
N PRO A 702 6.43 -22.39 0.20
CA PRO A 702 6.34 -21.68 1.48
C PRO A 702 7.39 -20.57 1.62
N VAL A 703 7.01 -19.45 2.27
CA VAL A 703 7.89 -18.30 2.55
C VAL A 703 7.68 -17.80 3.97
N MET A 704 8.74 -17.37 4.65
CA MET A 704 8.68 -16.73 5.96
C MET A 704 8.54 -15.22 5.77
N LEU A 705 7.55 -14.58 6.42
CA LEU A 705 7.36 -13.12 6.35
C LEU A 705 7.89 -12.44 7.62
N MET A 706 8.77 -11.45 7.47
CA MET A 706 9.30 -10.63 8.56
C MET A 706 9.05 -9.14 8.28
N LEU A 707 8.08 -8.58 9.00
CA LEU A 707 7.56 -7.23 8.74
C LEU A 707 7.89 -6.32 9.93
N THR A 708 8.22 -5.05 9.69
CA THR A 708 8.37 -4.06 10.78
C THR A 708 7.45 -2.87 10.60
N THR A 709 6.88 -2.35 11.70
CA THR A 709 5.86 -1.28 11.65
C THR A 709 6.01 -0.24 12.78
N THR A 710 5.74 1.01 12.45
CA THR A 710 5.56 2.13 13.41
C THR A 710 4.10 2.40 13.76
N ALA A 711 3.15 1.90 12.97
CA ALA A 711 1.73 2.07 13.24
C ALA A 711 1.28 1.22 14.43
N ILE A 712 0.39 1.81 15.24
CA ILE A 712 -0.45 1.08 16.19
C ILE A 712 -1.58 0.38 15.39
N ASP A 713 -2.21 1.11 14.48
CA ASP A 713 -3.24 0.60 13.57
C ASP A 713 -2.61 -0.10 12.35
N VAL A 714 -2.53 -1.44 12.40
CA VAL A 714 -2.20 -2.31 11.27
C VAL A 714 -3.46 -3.10 10.87
N ASP A 715 -3.53 -3.56 9.62
CA ASP A 715 -4.59 -4.44 9.13
C ASP A 715 -4.82 -5.62 10.11
N GLU A 716 -5.99 -5.64 10.76
CA GLU A 716 -6.33 -6.59 11.83
C GLU A 716 -6.27 -8.04 11.33
N GLU A 717 -6.56 -8.25 10.05
CA GLU A 717 -6.51 -9.54 9.39
C GLU A 717 -5.07 -10.07 9.26
N LEU A 718 -4.09 -9.19 9.03
CA LEU A 718 -2.65 -9.46 8.97
C LEU A 718 -2.04 -9.59 10.37
N LEU A 719 -2.41 -8.72 11.32
CA LEU A 719 -2.07 -8.86 12.75
C LEU A 719 -2.45 -10.25 13.27
N ASN A 720 -3.68 -10.69 12.97
CA ASN A 720 -4.16 -12.02 13.36
C ASN A 720 -3.46 -13.19 12.64
N ARG A 721 -2.64 -12.95 11.59
CA ARG A 721 -1.80 -13.97 10.92
C ARG A 721 -0.37 -14.03 11.47
N CYS A 722 0.21 -12.91 11.89
CA CYS A 722 1.58 -12.84 12.41
C CYS A 722 1.69 -13.23 13.90
N LEU A 723 2.89 -13.58 14.33
CA LEU A 723 3.37 -13.38 15.70
C LEU A 723 3.77 -11.90 15.84
N VAL A 724 3.22 -11.20 16.83
CA VAL A 724 3.55 -9.79 17.09
C VAL A 724 4.66 -9.74 18.14
N LEU A 725 5.80 -9.15 17.78
CA LEU A 725 6.94 -8.94 18.68
C LEU A 725 6.98 -7.47 19.10
N THR A 726 6.80 -7.20 20.38
CA THR A 726 6.88 -5.86 20.97
C THR A 726 8.22 -5.65 21.65
N ILE A 727 8.94 -4.60 21.27
CA ILE A 727 10.26 -4.26 21.82
C ILE A 727 10.12 -3.66 23.22
N ASN A 728 11.10 -3.90 24.09
CA ASN A 728 11.15 -3.28 25.40
C ASN A 728 11.62 -1.81 25.30
N GLU A 729 10.73 -0.87 25.59
CA GLU A 729 11.03 0.57 25.60
C GLU A 729 11.31 1.11 27.03
N SER A 730 11.70 0.25 27.98
CA SER A 730 11.99 0.69 29.35
C SER A 730 13.28 1.52 29.47
N ARG A 731 13.37 2.26 30.58
CA ARG A 731 14.54 3.08 30.89
C ARG A 731 15.78 2.22 31.13
N GLU A 732 15.63 1.10 31.84
CA GLU A 732 16.70 0.16 32.18
C GLU A 732 17.28 -0.46 30.90
N GLN A 733 16.41 -0.82 29.96
CA GLN A 733 16.78 -1.32 28.63
C GLN A 733 17.50 -0.24 27.80
N THR A 734 17.02 1.00 27.85
CA THR A 734 17.68 2.15 27.21
C THR A 734 19.09 2.40 27.79
N GLU A 735 19.24 2.32 29.12
CA GLU A 735 20.54 2.45 29.80
C GLU A 735 21.49 1.29 29.46
N ALA A 736 20.97 0.07 29.31
CA ALA A 736 21.73 -1.10 28.86
C ALA A 736 22.20 -0.97 27.40
N ILE A 737 21.35 -0.47 26.50
CA ILE A 737 21.70 -0.16 25.10
C ILE A 737 22.81 0.91 25.06
N HIS A 738 22.68 2.00 25.83
CA HIS A 738 23.73 3.02 25.95
C HIS A 738 25.04 2.48 26.56
N ALA A 739 25.00 1.48 27.42
CA ALA A 739 26.20 0.80 27.93
C ALA A 739 26.88 -0.04 26.83
N ALA A 740 26.12 -0.82 26.06
CA ALA A 740 26.64 -1.63 24.97
C ALA A 740 27.19 -0.77 23.80
N GLN A 741 26.50 0.30 23.43
CA GLN A 741 26.98 1.27 22.42
C GLN A 741 28.31 1.89 22.83
N ARG A 742 28.49 2.25 24.11
CA ARG A 742 29.77 2.74 24.63
C ARG A 742 30.85 1.64 24.64
N LYS A 743 30.52 0.41 25.05
CA LYS A 743 31.46 -0.72 24.98
C LYS A 743 31.92 -1.01 23.55
N LYS A 744 31.06 -0.83 22.55
CA LYS A 744 31.42 -1.01 21.13
C LYS A 744 32.54 -0.04 20.67
N GLN A 745 32.72 1.11 21.34
CA GLN A 745 33.80 2.06 21.05
C GLN A 745 35.12 1.75 21.78
N THR A 746 35.21 0.65 22.55
CA THR A 746 36.48 0.20 23.17
C THR A 746 37.18 -0.86 22.31
N LEU A 747 38.44 -1.15 22.63
CA LEU A 747 39.20 -2.23 21.99
C LEU A 747 38.47 -3.58 22.09
N ASP A 748 37.92 -3.90 23.26
CA ASP A 748 37.11 -5.12 23.47
C ASP A 748 35.88 -5.16 22.55
N GLY A 749 35.27 -4.00 22.28
CA GLY A 749 34.15 -3.86 21.36
C GLY A 749 34.54 -4.12 19.91
N LEU A 750 35.70 -3.63 19.47
CA LEU A 750 36.25 -3.86 18.13
C LEU A 750 36.66 -5.33 17.93
N LEU A 751 37.22 -5.97 18.97
CA LEU A 751 37.53 -7.41 18.95
C LEU A 751 36.25 -8.26 18.88
N ALA A 752 35.22 -7.91 19.65
CA ALA A 752 33.91 -8.57 19.60
C ALA A 752 33.21 -8.41 18.23
N ASP A 753 33.41 -7.29 17.53
CA ASP A 753 32.87 -7.09 16.16
C ASP A 753 33.56 -8.02 15.13
N ALA A 754 34.79 -8.47 15.38
CA ALA A 754 35.45 -9.50 14.59
C ALA A 754 34.91 -10.91 14.91
N GLU A 755 34.72 -11.24 16.20
CA GLU A 755 34.06 -12.49 16.61
C GLU A 755 32.64 -12.59 16.04
N LYS A 756 31.89 -11.48 16.00
CA LYS A 756 30.55 -11.39 15.40
C LYS A 756 30.52 -11.84 13.94
N GLN A 757 31.58 -11.61 13.14
CA GLN A 757 31.63 -12.11 11.76
C GLN A 757 31.78 -13.64 11.69
N ALA A 758 32.58 -14.23 12.59
CA ALA A 758 32.73 -15.67 12.69
C ALA A 758 31.43 -16.35 13.15
N ILE A 759 30.79 -15.78 14.18
CA ILE A 759 29.46 -16.21 14.67
C ILE A 759 28.42 -16.15 13.54
N THR A 760 28.35 -15.03 12.82
CA THR A 760 27.44 -14.87 11.67
C THR A 760 27.64 -15.97 10.63
N ARG A 761 28.88 -16.25 10.20
CA ARG A 761 29.18 -17.33 9.24
C ARG A 761 28.80 -18.71 9.78
N LEU A 762 29.09 -18.99 11.05
CA LEU A 762 28.72 -20.24 11.71
C LEU A 762 27.20 -20.48 11.68
N HIS A 763 26.38 -19.47 12.03
CA HIS A 763 24.93 -19.60 11.95
C HIS A 763 24.42 -19.74 10.52
N GLN A 764 24.94 -18.96 9.55
CA GLN A 764 24.56 -19.12 8.15
C GLN A 764 24.86 -20.54 7.63
N ASN A 765 26.04 -21.09 7.96
CA ASN A 765 26.41 -22.44 7.57
C ASN A 765 25.56 -23.51 8.29
N ALA A 766 25.23 -23.32 9.57
CA ALA A 766 24.25 -24.17 10.27
C ALA A 766 22.86 -24.11 9.61
N GLN A 767 22.40 -22.92 9.21
CA GLN A 767 21.11 -22.73 8.52
C GLN A 767 21.07 -23.39 7.14
N ARG A 768 22.20 -23.48 6.41
CA ARG A 768 22.34 -24.24 5.16
C ARG A 768 22.23 -25.76 5.36
N LEU A 769 22.56 -26.27 6.56
CA LEU A 769 22.50 -27.70 6.91
C LEU A 769 21.15 -28.14 7.51
N ILE A 770 20.21 -27.22 7.74
CA ILE A 770 18.83 -27.54 8.15
C ILE A 770 18.03 -27.97 6.91
N ARG A 771 17.66 -29.25 6.86
CA ARG A 771 16.90 -29.87 5.77
C ARG A 771 15.40 -29.73 6.01
N THR A 772 14.64 -29.75 4.91
CA THR A 772 13.18 -29.87 4.92
C THR A 772 12.81 -31.31 5.29
N VAL A 773 12.20 -31.51 6.47
CA VAL A 773 11.80 -32.82 7.02
C VAL A 773 10.43 -32.67 7.66
N ALA A 774 9.56 -33.68 7.56
CA ALA A 774 8.25 -33.61 8.21
C ALA A 774 8.41 -33.64 9.74
N VAL A 775 7.61 -32.85 10.45
CA VAL A 775 7.64 -32.78 11.91
C VAL A 775 6.29 -33.21 12.47
N VAL A 776 6.30 -34.34 13.18
CA VAL A 776 5.13 -34.98 13.81
C VAL A 776 5.11 -34.62 15.29
N ASN A 777 3.95 -34.19 15.80
CA ASN A 777 3.77 -33.90 17.22
C ASN A 777 2.86 -34.97 17.87
N PRO A 778 3.41 -36.00 18.55
CA PRO A 778 2.62 -37.04 19.20
C PRO A 778 1.84 -36.54 20.44
N PHE A 779 2.04 -35.29 20.85
CA PHE A 779 1.30 -34.63 21.93
C PHE A 779 0.19 -33.69 21.41
N ALA A 780 0.04 -33.50 20.10
CA ALA A 780 -0.85 -32.49 19.50
C ALA A 780 -2.28 -32.55 20.05
N ASP A 781 -2.86 -33.75 20.12
CA ASP A 781 -4.24 -33.98 20.59
C ASP A 781 -4.45 -33.61 22.07
N GLN A 782 -3.36 -33.50 22.85
CA GLN A 782 -3.38 -33.09 24.25
C GLN A 782 -3.13 -31.59 24.45
N LEU A 783 -2.59 -30.89 23.45
CA LEU A 783 -2.18 -29.48 23.58
C LEU A 783 -3.38 -28.55 23.39
N THR A 784 -4.25 -28.52 24.39
CA THR A 784 -5.41 -27.62 24.42
C THR A 784 -4.99 -26.15 24.43
N PHE A 785 -5.90 -25.31 23.95
CA PHE A 785 -5.79 -23.86 23.91
C PHE A 785 -7.19 -23.28 24.14
N LEU A 786 -7.31 -22.02 24.56
CA LEU A 786 -8.60 -21.37 24.79
C LEU A 786 -9.51 -21.47 23.55
N SER A 787 -10.76 -21.93 23.73
CA SER A 787 -11.72 -22.20 22.65
C SER A 787 -12.88 -21.19 22.60
N ASP A 788 -12.77 -20.10 23.35
CA ASP A 788 -13.77 -19.03 23.54
C ASP A 788 -13.92 -18.13 22.31
N LYS A 789 -12.80 -17.66 21.76
CA LYS A 789 -12.74 -16.62 20.72
C LYS A 789 -12.33 -17.21 19.37
N THR A 790 -12.91 -16.70 18.28
CA THR A 790 -12.56 -17.13 16.91
C THR A 790 -11.09 -16.90 16.56
N ARG A 791 -10.46 -15.89 17.18
CA ARG A 791 -9.03 -15.54 17.05
C ARG A 791 -8.10 -16.67 17.51
N THR A 792 -8.41 -17.35 18.61
CA THR A 792 -7.50 -18.35 19.22
C THR A 792 -7.23 -19.55 18.31
N ARG A 793 -8.13 -19.84 17.37
CA ARG A 793 -7.92 -20.85 16.31
C ARG A 793 -6.66 -20.59 15.50
N ARG A 794 -6.31 -19.32 15.23
CA ARG A 794 -5.08 -18.94 14.54
C ARG A 794 -3.88 -19.00 15.47
N ASP A 795 -4.02 -18.51 16.71
CA ASP A 795 -2.92 -18.45 17.68
C ASP A 795 -2.49 -19.85 18.18
N HIS A 796 -3.43 -20.78 18.32
CA HIS A 796 -3.16 -22.21 18.54
C HIS A 796 -2.32 -22.82 17.40
N MET A 797 -2.65 -22.52 16.13
CA MET A 797 -1.83 -22.97 14.99
C MET A 797 -0.43 -22.34 14.99
N LYS A 798 -0.29 -21.06 15.36
CA LYS A 798 1.04 -20.43 15.53
C LYS A 798 1.86 -21.14 16.62
N TYR A 799 1.22 -21.50 17.73
CA TYR A 799 1.85 -22.25 18.83
C TYR A 799 2.27 -23.67 18.40
N LEU A 800 1.41 -24.43 17.71
CA LEU A 800 1.78 -25.74 17.16
C LEU A 800 2.91 -25.64 16.13
N THR A 801 2.91 -24.62 15.26
CA THR A 801 4.01 -24.39 14.31
C THR A 801 5.29 -23.97 15.03
N LEU A 802 5.24 -23.16 16.10
CA LEU A 802 6.40 -22.82 16.92
C LEU A 802 7.06 -24.08 17.52
N ILE A 803 6.27 -25.02 18.04
CA ILE A 803 6.76 -26.34 18.49
C ILE A 803 7.45 -27.08 17.32
N ARG A 804 6.84 -27.10 16.12
CA ARG A 804 7.44 -27.73 14.94
C ARG A 804 8.77 -27.06 14.53
N CYS A 805 8.90 -25.74 14.65
CA CYS A 805 10.14 -25.01 14.39
C CYS A 805 11.27 -25.39 15.35
N ILE A 806 10.97 -25.50 16.65
CA ILE A 806 11.95 -25.89 17.68
C ILE A 806 12.40 -27.35 17.43
N ALA A 807 11.48 -28.25 17.11
CA ALA A 807 11.82 -29.62 16.74
C ALA A 807 12.67 -29.71 15.45
N LEU A 808 12.35 -28.90 14.42
CA LEU A 808 13.10 -28.85 13.16
C LEU A 808 14.53 -28.32 13.33
N LEU A 809 14.73 -27.33 14.21
CA LEU A 809 16.05 -26.82 14.58
C LEU A 809 16.91 -27.92 15.23
N HIS A 810 16.30 -28.75 16.07
CA HIS A 810 16.94 -29.90 16.72
C HIS A 810 17.01 -31.17 15.83
N GLN A 811 16.78 -31.11 14.52
CA GLN A 811 16.74 -32.30 13.65
C GLN A 811 18.03 -33.14 13.70
N HIS A 812 19.20 -32.51 13.87
CA HIS A 812 20.50 -33.19 13.95
C HIS A 812 20.76 -33.87 15.31
N GLN A 813 19.82 -33.77 16.25
CA GLN A 813 19.85 -34.38 17.58
C GLN A 813 18.85 -35.54 17.73
N ARG A 814 18.14 -35.90 16.66
CA ARG A 814 17.00 -36.83 16.67
C ARG A 814 17.18 -37.96 15.65
N PRO A 815 16.64 -39.16 15.92
CA PRO A 815 16.47 -40.16 14.88
C PRO A 815 15.45 -39.65 13.85
N VAL A 816 15.82 -39.70 12.56
CA VAL A 816 14.84 -39.53 11.48
C VAL A 816 14.13 -40.86 11.30
N GLN A 817 12.82 -40.85 11.52
CA GLN A 817 11.94 -42.00 11.33
C GLN A 817 11.42 -42.02 9.90
N HIS A 818 11.07 -43.21 9.40
CA HIS A 818 10.50 -43.41 8.08
C HIS A 818 9.23 -44.24 8.18
N VAL A 819 8.14 -43.76 7.58
CA VAL A 819 6.89 -44.51 7.41
C VAL A 819 6.58 -44.63 5.93
N GLU A 820 6.11 -45.79 5.50
CA GLU A 820 5.63 -45.99 4.13
C GLU A 820 4.10 -46.08 4.12
N HIS A 821 3.45 -45.25 3.30
CA HIS A 821 2.00 -45.28 3.12
C HIS A 821 1.67 -45.17 1.62
N ARG A 822 0.90 -46.14 1.11
CA ARG A 822 0.49 -46.21 -0.32
C ARG A 822 1.67 -46.07 -1.31
N GLY A 823 2.80 -46.70 -1.03
CA GLY A 823 3.99 -46.67 -1.88
C GLY A 823 4.77 -45.35 -1.86
N LYS A 824 4.53 -44.48 -0.86
CA LYS A 824 5.34 -43.28 -0.60
C LYS A 824 6.02 -43.40 0.77
N SER A 825 7.34 -43.29 0.79
CA SER A 825 8.10 -43.17 2.04
C SER A 825 8.12 -41.71 2.49
N LEU A 826 7.77 -41.46 3.75
CA LEU A 826 7.82 -40.16 4.40
C LEU A 826 8.87 -40.20 5.52
N ALA A 827 9.89 -39.34 5.41
CA ALA A 827 10.88 -39.11 6.45
C ALA A 827 10.37 -38.03 7.41
N TYR A 828 10.37 -38.32 8.72
CA TYR A 828 9.91 -37.40 9.76
C TYR A 828 10.76 -37.43 11.02
N ILE A 829 10.62 -36.39 11.84
CA ILE A 829 11.12 -36.33 13.22
C ILE A 829 9.95 -36.06 14.18
N GLU A 830 10.09 -36.51 15.42
CA GLU A 830 9.08 -36.34 16.45
C GLU A 830 9.39 -35.15 17.38
N VAL A 831 8.34 -34.47 17.84
CA VAL A 831 8.38 -33.47 18.92
C VAL A 831 8.65 -34.16 20.26
N THR A 832 9.42 -33.50 21.11
CA THR A 832 9.74 -33.89 22.48
C THR A 832 9.07 -32.93 23.47
N LYS A 833 8.92 -33.36 24.74
CA LYS A 833 8.43 -32.46 25.81
C LYS A 833 9.28 -31.20 25.98
N GLY A 834 10.59 -31.27 25.72
CA GLY A 834 11.48 -30.11 25.80
C GLY A 834 11.12 -28.99 24.80
N ASP A 835 10.65 -29.36 23.60
CA ASP A 835 10.15 -28.40 22.61
C ASP A 835 8.89 -27.68 23.11
N ILE A 836 8.00 -28.42 23.79
CA ILE A 836 6.74 -27.91 24.35
C ILE A 836 7.04 -26.97 25.54
N VAL A 837 7.98 -27.32 26.42
CA VAL A 837 8.42 -26.44 27.52
C VAL A 837 8.99 -25.11 26.99
N LEU A 838 9.81 -25.15 25.93
CA LEU A 838 10.35 -23.94 25.31
C LEU A 838 9.26 -23.14 24.56
N ALA A 839 8.35 -23.82 23.86
CA ALA A 839 7.22 -23.19 23.20
C ALA A 839 6.26 -22.51 24.20
N ASN A 840 5.97 -23.13 25.35
CA ASN A 840 5.17 -22.54 26.42
C ASN A 840 5.84 -21.25 26.94
N ARG A 841 7.15 -21.29 27.24
CA ARG A 841 7.92 -20.12 27.69
C ARG A 841 7.80 -18.95 26.70
N LEU A 842 8.03 -19.21 25.41
CA LEU A 842 7.93 -18.19 24.36
C LEU A 842 6.47 -17.73 24.12
N ALA A 843 5.49 -18.63 24.21
CA ALA A 843 4.08 -18.31 24.01
C ALA A 843 3.52 -17.41 25.11
N HIS A 844 3.87 -17.64 26.37
CA HIS A 844 3.49 -16.74 27.47
C HIS A 844 4.04 -15.33 27.22
N ASP A 845 5.32 -15.18 26.91
CA ASP A 845 5.93 -13.86 26.71
C ASP A 845 5.47 -13.13 25.43
N ILE A 846 5.09 -13.86 24.37
CA ILE A 846 4.76 -13.27 23.05
C ILE A 846 3.25 -13.22 22.79
N LEU A 847 2.58 -14.38 22.81
CA LEU A 847 1.13 -14.44 22.59
C LEU A 847 0.39 -13.82 23.77
N GLY A 848 0.91 -13.96 25.00
CA GLY A 848 0.40 -13.27 26.19
C GLY A 848 0.34 -11.76 25.97
N ARG A 849 1.44 -11.08 25.60
CA ARG A 849 1.44 -9.62 25.32
C ARG A 849 0.42 -9.19 24.27
N THR A 850 0.10 -10.07 23.32
CA THR A 850 -0.82 -9.77 22.22
C THR A 850 -2.29 -10.08 22.56
N LEU A 851 -2.57 -10.70 23.71
CA LEU A 851 -3.90 -11.08 24.21
C LEU A 851 -4.22 -10.47 25.59
N ASP A 852 -3.22 -9.94 26.29
CA ASP A 852 -3.29 -9.29 27.59
C ASP A 852 -3.76 -7.83 27.44
N GLU A 853 -5.05 -7.69 27.09
CA GLU A 853 -5.74 -6.41 26.89
C GLU A 853 -5.97 -5.62 28.20
N LEU A 854 -5.39 -6.05 29.34
CA LEU A 854 -5.69 -5.51 30.67
C LEU A 854 -5.07 -4.13 30.91
N PRO A 855 -5.88 -3.06 31.13
CA PRO A 855 -5.37 -1.80 31.64
C PRO A 855 -4.65 -1.99 32.98
N PRO A 856 -3.60 -1.21 33.33
CA PRO A 856 -2.78 -1.46 34.53
C PRO A 856 -3.56 -1.55 35.85
N GLN A 857 -4.64 -0.77 36.00
CA GLN A 857 -5.51 -0.85 37.18
C GLN A 857 -6.34 -2.16 37.21
N THR A 858 -6.73 -2.68 36.05
CA THR A 858 -7.42 -3.98 35.94
C THR A 858 -6.48 -5.13 36.27
N ARG A 859 -5.20 -5.08 35.82
CA ARG A 859 -4.16 -6.05 36.20
C ARG A 859 -3.92 -6.03 37.71
N ARG A 860 -3.74 -4.84 38.30
CA ARG A 860 -3.58 -4.69 39.76
C ARG A 860 -4.76 -5.25 40.56
N LEU A 861 -5.99 -5.16 40.04
CA LEU A 861 -7.15 -5.81 40.67
C LEU A 861 -7.10 -7.34 40.52
N LEU A 862 -6.67 -7.87 39.38
CA LEU A 862 -6.49 -9.31 39.17
C LEU A 862 -5.44 -9.91 40.12
N GLU A 863 -4.30 -9.25 40.29
CA GLU A 863 -3.24 -9.64 41.24
C GLU A 863 -3.76 -9.69 42.69
N LEU A 864 -4.50 -8.65 43.10
CA LEU A 864 -5.12 -8.58 44.43
C LEU A 864 -6.22 -9.66 44.62
N LEU A 865 -7.00 -9.93 43.58
CA LEU A 865 -7.99 -11.01 43.57
C LEU A 865 -7.32 -12.38 43.70
N GLN A 866 -6.26 -12.63 42.93
CA GLN A 866 -5.54 -13.90 42.95
C GLN A 866 -5.00 -14.21 44.36
N GLY A 867 -4.16 -13.33 44.93
CA GLY A 867 -3.58 -13.57 46.25
C GLY A 867 -4.63 -13.71 47.36
N TRP A 868 -5.77 -13.02 47.24
CA TRP A 868 -6.89 -13.16 48.16
C TRP A 868 -7.65 -14.48 47.99
N VAL A 869 -7.93 -14.89 46.74
CA VAL A 869 -8.61 -16.16 46.42
C VAL A 869 -7.74 -17.35 46.79
N GLU A 870 -6.44 -17.33 46.52
CA GLU A 870 -5.48 -18.37 46.93
C GLU A 870 -5.49 -18.54 48.46
N ALA A 871 -5.30 -17.45 49.21
CA ALA A 871 -5.32 -17.48 50.68
C ALA A 871 -6.67 -17.96 51.25
N ARG A 872 -7.80 -17.55 50.66
CA ARG A 872 -9.14 -17.98 51.07
C ARG A 872 -9.42 -19.45 50.74
N SER A 873 -9.01 -19.92 49.57
CA SER A 873 -9.18 -21.30 49.13
C SER A 873 -8.36 -22.24 50.01
N GLN A 874 -7.11 -21.87 50.31
CA GLN A 874 -6.23 -22.61 51.23
C GLN A 874 -6.79 -22.68 52.65
N MET A 875 -7.38 -21.57 53.17
CA MET A 875 -8.07 -21.57 54.46
C MET A 875 -9.37 -22.40 54.50
N GLN A 876 -9.95 -22.74 53.35
CA GLN A 876 -11.21 -23.48 53.25
C GLN A 876 -11.04 -24.92 52.72
N GLY A 877 -9.82 -25.32 52.32
CA GLY A 877 -9.56 -26.63 51.73
C GLY A 877 -10.17 -26.82 50.33
N LEU A 878 -10.49 -25.73 49.62
CA LEU A 878 -11.08 -25.73 48.28
C LEU A 878 -10.02 -25.48 47.21
N LYS A 879 -10.29 -25.85 45.94
CA LYS A 879 -9.50 -25.34 44.81
C LYS A 879 -9.86 -23.88 44.51
N THR A 880 -8.92 -23.13 43.95
CA THR A 880 -9.14 -21.73 43.53
C THR A 880 -10.27 -21.58 42.51
N SER A 881 -10.43 -22.56 41.62
CA SER A 881 -11.52 -22.66 40.64
C SER A 881 -12.87 -23.15 41.21
N GLU A 882 -12.93 -23.53 42.49
CA GLU A 882 -14.16 -23.91 43.19
C GLU A 882 -14.65 -22.78 44.12
N PHE A 883 -13.78 -21.83 44.46
CA PHE A 883 -14.10 -20.69 45.32
C PHE A 883 -15.01 -19.67 44.60
N ARG A 884 -16.00 -19.14 45.33
CA ARG A 884 -17.00 -18.17 44.84
C ARG A 884 -17.07 -16.95 45.73
N PHE A 885 -17.10 -15.77 45.13
CA PHE A 885 -17.12 -14.49 45.83
C PHE A 885 -18.04 -13.47 45.14
N GLY A 886 -18.75 -12.65 45.92
CA GLY A 886 -19.50 -11.51 45.41
C GLY A 886 -18.64 -10.25 45.32
N ARG A 887 -19.11 -9.24 44.56
CA ARG A 887 -18.43 -7.92 44.48
C ARG A 887 -18.24 -7.25 45.85
N LYS A 888 -19.15 -7.51 46.80
CA LYS A 888 -19.06 -7.03 48.18
C LYS A 888 -17.79 -7.57 48.87
N ASP A 889 -17.50 -8.85 48.67
CA ASP A 889 -16.39 -9.53 49.35
C ASP A 889 -15.05 -9.05 48.77
N VAL A 890 -14.97 -8.83 47.46
CA VAL A 890 -13.84 -8.14 46.80
C VAL A 890 -13.64 -6.74 47.35
N ARG A 891 -14.73 -5.99 47.60
CA ARG A 891 -14.68 -4.63 48.15
C ARG A 891 -14.10 -4.61 49.57
N GLU A 892 -14.53 -5.55 50.41
CA GLU A 892 -14.02 -5.70 51.78
C GLU A 892 -12.59 -6.25 51.82
N ALA A 893 -12.17 -7.04 50.83
CA ALA A 893 -10.81 -7.57 50.71
C ALA A 893 -9.78 -6.58 50.14
N THR A 894 -10.17 -5.76 49.17
CA THR A 894 -9.26 -4.91 48.39
C THR A 894 -9.35 -3.42 48.71
N GLY A 895 -10.46 -2.95 49.30
CA GLY A 895 -10.73 -1.53 49.55
C GLY A 895 -11.14 -0.70 48.32
N TRP A 896 -11.32 -1.32 47.14
CA TRP A 896 -11.66 -0.60 45.90
C TRP A 896 -13.10 -0.09 45.88
N GLY A 897 -13.35 1.09 45.30
CA GLY A 897 -14.69 1.67 45.22
C GLY A 897 -15.67 0.83 44.36
N ASP A 898 -16.96 0.81 44.70
CA ASP A 898 -17.94 -0.05 44.04
C ASP A 898 -18.04 0.19 42.53
N THR A 899 -17.97 1.46 42.10
CA THR A 899 -17.91 1.85 40.68
C THR A 899 -16.67 1.30 39.97
N GLN A 900 -15.50 1.35 40.64
CA GLN A 900 -14.26 0.79 40.10
C GLN A 900 -14.38 -0.72 39.95
N LEU A 901 -14.85 -1.42 41.00
CA LEU A 901 -15.06 -2.87 40.96
C LEU A 901 -16.11 -3.26 39.92
N LYS A 902 -17.18 -2.49 39.72
CA LYS A 902 -18.17 -2.74 38.66
C LYS A 902 -17.54 -2.66 37.26
N ILE A 903 -16.63 -1.73 37.03
CA ILE A 903 -15.92 -1.56 35.73
C ILE A 903 -14.84 -2.65 35.56
N HIS A 904 -13.97 -2.83 36.55
CA HIS A 904 -12.81 -3.72 36.43
C HIS A 904 -13.17 -5.20 36.57
N LEU A 905 -14.11 -5.59 37.45
CA LEU A 905 -14.65 -6.97 37.44
C LEU A 905 -15.48 -7.22 36.18
N GLY A 906 -16.13 -6.19 35.61
CA GLY A 906 -16.78 -6.26 34.30
C GLY A 906 -15.79 -6.66 33.22
N ARG A 907 -14.70 -5.90 33.07
CA ARG A 907 -13.59 -6.20 32.14
C ARG A 907 -12.94 -7.56 32.38
N LEU A 908 -12.72 -7.95 33.63
CA LEU A 908 -12.18 -9.28 33.97
C LEU A 908 -13.17 -10.42 33.65
N THR A 909 -14.47 -10.14 33.58
CA THR A 909 -15.48 -11.10 33.08
C THR A 909 -15.51 -11.13 31.56
N GLU A 910 -15.48 -9.96 30.91
CA GLU A 910 -15.44 -9.81 29.44
C GLU A 910 -14.17 -10.43 28.81
N LEU A 911 -13.07 -10.46 29.57
CA LEU A 911 -11.80 -11.09 29.22
C LEU A 911 -11.62 -12.50 29.84
N GLU A 912 -12.67 -13.07 30.42
CA GLU A 912 -12.74 -14.44 30.97
C GLU A 912 -11.71 -14.82 32.07
N PHE A 913 -11.07 -13.83 32.70
CA PHE A 913 -10.31 -14.00 33.96
C PHE A 913 -11.21 -14.27 35.18
N LEU A 914 -12.51 -14.00 35.05
CA LEU A 914 -13.55 -14.32 36.03
C LEU A 914 -14.78 -14.95 35.37
N LEU A 915 -15.22 -16.10 35.87
CA LEU A 915 -16.52 -16.68 35.52
C LEU A 915 -17.64 -16.04 36.35
N LEU A 916 -18.68 -15.54 35.66
CA LEU A 916 -19.85 -14.91 36.29
C LEU A 916 -20.96 -15.94 36.57
N HIS A 917 -21.32 -16.10 37.83
CA HIS A 917 -22.44 -16.92 38.28
C HIS A 917 -23.60 -16.05 38.77
N ARG A 918 -24.83 -16.35 38.33
CA ARG A 918 -26.06 -15.71 38.85
C ARG A 918 -26.64 -16.50 40.00
N LYS A 919 -26.99 -15.81 41.09
CA LYS A 919 -27.61 -16.37 42.30
C LYS A 919 -28.79 -15.50 42.71
N GLY A 920 -29.94 -15.76 42.09
CA GLY A 920 -31.10 -14.87 42.17
C GLY A 920 -30.77 -13.50 41.57
N LEU A 921 -30.90 -12.44 42.36
CA LEU A 921 -30.55 -11.06 41.99
C LEU A 921 -29.05 -10.74 42.19
N ALA A 922 -28.28 -11.64 42.79
CA ALA A 922 -26.86 -11.43 43.06
C ALA A 922 -25.95 -12.01 41.96
N HIS A 923 -24.76 -11.42 41.85
CA HIS A 923 -23.67 -11.88 40.99
C HIS A 923 -22.51 -12.37 41.86
N GLU A 924 -22.19 -13.65 41.71
CA GLU A 924 -20.98 -14.30 42.24
C GLU A 924 -19.96 -14.44 41.11
N TYR A 925 -18.68 -14.50 41.46
CA TYR A 925 -17.54 -14.64 40.57
C TYR A 925 -16.67 -15.81 41.04
N THR A 926 -16.02 -16.49 40.10
CA THR A 926 -14.98 -17.50 40.33
C THR A 926 -13.75 -17.15 39.51
N LEU A 927 -12.55 -17.34 40.07
CA LEU A 927 -11.28 -17.03 39.41
C LEU A 927 -10.89 -18.16 38.44
N THR A 928 -10.63 -17.80 37.18
CA THR A 928 -10.17 -18.71 36.12
C THR A 928 -8.70 -18.50 35.74
N TYR A 929 -8.08 -17.41 36.20
CA TYR A 929 -6.66 -17.12 35.97
C TYR A 929 -5.74 -18.09 36.71
N ASP A 930 -4.76 -18.64 35.99
CA ASP A 930 -3.79 -19.65 36.44
C ASP A 930 -2.33 -19.14 36.47
N GLY A 931 -2.08 -17.92 35.97
CA GLY A 931 -0.74 -17.33 35.91
C GLY A 931 -0.18 -17.03 37.30
N LYS A 932 1.10 -17.35 37.53
CA LYS A 932 1.77 -17.08 38.81
C LYS A 932 1.99 -15.57 39.00
N SER A 933 1.92 -15.11 40.25
CA SER A 933 1.98 -13.69 40.60
C SER A 933 3.28 -13.01 40.15
N GLY A 934 3.17 -12.15 39.15
CA GLY A 934 4.27 -11.39 38.58
C GLY A 934 3.79 -10.47 37.45
N ASN A 935 4.50 -9.37 37.22
CA ASN A 935 4.13 -8.35 36.23
C ASN A 935 4.50 -8.76 34.78
N HIS A 936 4.42 -10.06 34.49
CA HIS A 936 4.78 -10.67 33.22
C HIS A 936 3.52 -11.01 32.40
N PRO A 937 3.62 -11.11 31.06
CA PRO A 937 2.52 -11.56 30.23
C PRO A 937 2.32 -13.07 30.42
N HIS A 938 1.07 -13.51 30.53
CA HIS A 938 0.71 -14.92 30.71
C HIS A 938 -0.34 -15.34 29.69
N LEU A 939 -0.44 -16.64 29.43
CA LEU A 939 -1.38 -17.22 28.47
C LEU A 939 -2.10 -18.40 29.13
N MET A 940 -3.38 -18.21 29.45
CA MET A 940 -4.18 -19.21 30.16
C MET A 940 -4.41 -20.46 29.31
N GLY A 941 -4.51 -21.63 29.96
CA GLY A 941 -4.99 -22.86 29.32
C GLY A 941 -3.98 -23.62 28.45
N LEU A 942 -2.70 -23.22 28.43
CA LEU A 942 -1.63 -24.11 27.96
C LEU A 942 -1.42 -25.24 28.98
N ILE A 943 -1.36 -26.49 28.51
CA ILE A 943 -1.07 -27.64 29.37
C ILE A 943 0.41 -27.64 29.77
N ASP A 944 0.67 -27.87 31.06
CA ASP A 944 2.01 -28.08 31.59
C ASP A 944 2.60 -29.41 31.06
N ALA A 945 3.86 -29.41 30.61
CA ALA A 945 4.46 -30.55 29.91
C ALA A 945 4.57 -31.81 30.78
N ASP A 946 4.60 -31.64 32.11
CA ASP A 946 4.59 -32.73 33.09
C ASP A 946 3.22 -33.43 33.17
N LEU A 947 2.12 -32.78 32.76
CA LEU A 947 0.78 -33.39 32.73
C LEU A 947 0.52 -34.25 31.49
N LEU A 948 1.37 -34.19 30.46
CA LEU A 948 1.19 -34.90 29.17
C LEU A 948 1.33 -36.45 29.25
N ASP A 949 1.73 -37.00 30.39
CA ASP A 949 1.71 -38.45 30.64
C ASP A 949 0.36 -38.94 31.21
N ASN A 950 -0.51 -38.01 31.61
CA ASN A 950 -1.69 -38.30 32.41
C ASN A 950 -2.87 -38.77 31.55
N LYS A 951 -2.80 -40.03 31.10
CA LYS A 951 -3.81 -40.75 30.27
C LYS A 951 -5.25 -40.77 30.85
N SER A 952 -5.48 -40.22 32.04
CA SER A 952 -6.79 -40.13 32.68
C SER A 952 -7.77 -39.19 31.95
N ILE A 953 -7.29 -38.20 31.19
CA ILE A 953 -8.12 -37.27 30.40
C ILE A 953 -8.48 -37.86 29.02
N ARG A 954 -8.74 -39.17 28.94
CA ARG A 954 -9.26 -39.85 27.76
C ARG A 954 -10.78 -39.96 27.84
N SER A 955 -11.49 -39.00 27.27
CA SER A 955 -12.96 -39.01 27.11
C SER A 955 -13.44 -39.97 26.01
N GLY A 956 -13.06 -41.25 26.14
CA GLY A 956 -13.76 -42.39 25.54
C GLY A 956 -13.39 -42.79 24.11
N GLN A 957 -12.53 -43.81 23.99
CA GLN A 957 -12.97 -45.08 23.39
C GLN A 957 -12.13 -46.25 23.93
N GLU A 958 -12.59 -46.81 25.06
CA GLU A 958 -12.22 -48.14 25.55
C GLU A 958 -13.52 -48.85 25.94
N GLU A 959 -13.67 -50.14 25.61
CA GLU A 959 -14.97 -50.83 25.49
C GLU A 959 -15.78 -51.01 26.79
N GLN A 960 -15.25 -50.62 27.96
CA GLN A 960 -15.81 -51.00 29.27
C GLN A 960 -16.14 -49.84 30.24
N ARG A 961 -16.20 -48.58 29.77
CA ARG A 961 -16.73 -47.46 30.60
C ARG A 961 -17.65 -46.50 29.83
N SER A 962 -18.93 -46.58 30.13
CA SER A 962 -19.94 -45.57 29.80
C SER A 962 -19.95 -44.45 30.84
N ASP A 963 -19.78 -43.20 30.42
CA ASP A 963 -19.64 -42.05 31.33
C ASP A 963 -20.99 -41.54 31.88
N SER A 964 -21.01 -41.11 33.14
CA SER A 964 -22.20 -40.68 33.89
C SER A 964 -22.43 -39.17 33.74
N GLY A 965 -22.76 -38.73 32.52
CA GLY A 965 -22.70 -37.31 32.14
C GLY A 965 -23.87 -36.77 31.29
N ARG A 966 -25.13 -37.12 31.60
CA ARG A 966 -26.30 -36.47 30.98
C ARG A 966 -27.37 -36.05 32.00
N ALA A 967 -27.91 -34.84 31.81
CA ALA A 967 -29.01 -34.31 32.59
C ALA A 967 -30.31 -35.10 32.35
N MET A 968 -31.14 -35.18 33.39
CA MET A 968 -32.39 -35.94 33.38
C MET A 968 -33.42 -35.33 32.42
N VAL A 969 -33.63 -35.98 31.28
CA VAL A 969 -34.70 -35.63 30.32
C VAL A 969 -36.04 -36.12 30.89
N GLY A 970 -37.11 -35.34 30.67
CA GLY A 970 -38.44 -35.62 31.21
C GLY A 970 -39.02 -36.95 30.75
N THR A 971 -39.81 -37.58 31.63
CA THR A 971 -40.43 -38.89 31.43
C THR A 971 -41.54 -38.86 30.38
N GLN A 972 -41.39 -39.60 29.27
CA GLN A 972 -42.51 -40.32 28.65
C GLN A 972 -42.04 -41.34 27.62
N SER A 973 -42.29 -42.63 27.87
CA SER A 973 -43.29 -43.43 27.12
C SER A 973 -43.10 -44.92 27.41
N ASP A 974 -44.17 -45.59 27.84
CA ASP A 974 -44.21 -47.05 27.93
C ASP A 974 -44.63 -47.65 26.58
N THR A 975 -43.93 -48.71 26.19
CA THR A 975 -44.35 -49.82 25.30
C THR A 975 -45.39 -49.54 24.19
N PHE A 976 -45.03 -49.78 22.93
CA PHE A 976 -45.35 -51.06 22.26
C PHE A 976 -44.58 -51.25 20.93
N ASN A 977 -44.43 -52.51 20.53
CA ASN A 977 -43.68 -53.03 19.36
C ASN A 977 -44.60 -53.17 18.12
N PRO A 978 -44.11 -53.54 16.90
CA PRO A 978 -42.74 -53.62 16.39
C PRO A 978 -42.54 -53.02 14.97
N ALA A 979 -41.30 -53.07 14.43
CA ALA A 979 -41.01 -52.98 12.99
C ALA A 979 -41.17 -54.37 12.30
N PRO A 980 -41.32 -54.45 10.95
CA PRO A 980 -40.16 -54.44 10.03
C PRO A 980 -40.50 -53.74 8.68
N SER A 981 -39.70 -53.71 7.59
CA SER A 981 -38.36 -54.19 7.23
C SER A 981 -37.75 -53.28 6.14
N HIS A 982 -36.43 -53.07 6.12
CA HIS A 982 -35.76 -52.49 4.95
C HIS A 982 -35.27 -53.58 3.98
N ALA A 983 -35.71 -53.49 2.72
CA ALA A 983 -35.04 -54.06 1.55
C ALA A 983 -34.38 -52.92 0.73
N VAL A 984 -33.51 -53.26 -0.23
CA VAL A 984 -32.41 -52.36 -0.67
C VAL A 984 -32.23 -52.35 -2.20
N PHE A 985 -31.70 -51.21 -2.69
CA PHE A 985 -31.10 -50.92 -4.01
C PHE A 985 -31.99 -50.61 -5.23
N GLY A 986 -31.52 -49.62 -5.98
CA GLY A 986 -31.85 -49.30 -7.38
C GLY A 986 -32.96 -48.26 -7.57
N LEU A 987 -32.92 -47.42 -8.61
CA LEU A 987 -31.82 -47.08 -9.54
C LEU A 987 -32.19 -45.74 -10.23
N GLU A 988 -31.19 -45.04 -10.77
CA GLU A 988 -31.29 -43.97 -11.81
C GLU A 988 -32.25 -42.78 -11.62
N ALA A 989 -31.80 -41.60 -12.07
CA ALA A 989 -32.61 -40.39 -12.11
C ALA A 989 -32.27 -39.57 -13.36
N GLU A 990 -33.29 -39.12 -14.09
CA GLU A 990 -33.18 -37.90 -14.88
C GLU A 990 -34.54 -37.16 -14.99
N ALA A 991 -34.48 -35.94 -15.49
CA ALA A 991 -35.42 -34.82 -15.39
C ALA A 991 -36.93 -35.10 -15.59
N VAL A 992 -37.78 -34.24 -14.98
CA VAL A 992 -38.54 -33.18 -15.71
C VAL A 992 -39.33 -32.26 -14.76
N GLY A 993 -39.22 -30.95 -15.00
CA GLY A 993 -40.35 -30.01 -15.10
C GLY A 993 -41.33 -29.74 -13.94
N GLN A 994 -41.21 -28.53 -13.38
CA GLN A 994 -42.29 -27.52 -13.23
C GLN A 994 -43.49 -27.72 -12.29
N HIS A 995 -43.83 -26.60 -11.62
CA HIS A 995 -45.20 -26.13 -11.30
C HIS A 995 -45.99 -26.82 -10.15
N GLN A 996 -46.76 -26.12 -9.29
CA GLN A 996 -46.89 -24.67 -9.05
C GLN A 996 -47.62 -24.38 -7.71
N LYS A 997 -47.71 -23.08 -7.36
CA LYS A 997 -48.54 -22.40 -6.32
C LYS A 997 -47.80 -22.03 -5.02
N ALA A 998 -47.97 -20.82 -4.46
CA ALA A 998 -48.80 -19.69 -4.93
C ALA A 998 -48.45 -18.33 -4.30
N LEU A 999 -48.64 -17.25 -5.10
CA LEU A 999 -49.14 -15.90 -4.75
C LEU A 999 -48.32 -15.06 -3.72
N ILE A 1000 -48.32 -13.72 -3.66
CA ILE A 1000 -49.02 -12.58 -4.32
C ILE A 1000 -47.91 -11.52 -4.59
N GLN A 1001 -47.85 -10.61 -5.58
CA GLN A 1001 -48.77 -10.02 -6.57
C GLN A 1001 -47.96 -9.56 -7.82
N GLN A 1002 -48.63 -8.99 -8.85
CA GLN A 1002 -48.04 -8.09 -9.85
C GLN A 1002 -49.04 -6.99 -10.26
N SER A 1003 -48.53 -5.84 -10.72
CA SER A 1003 -49.30 -4.78 -11.40
C SER A 1003 -49.37 -5.03 -12.91
N GLN A 1004 -50.51 -4.76 -13.54
CA GLN A 1004 -50.68 -4.88 -14.99
C GLN A 1004 -50.51 -3.54 -15.73
N ASN A 1005 -49.95 -3.63 -16.94
CA ASN A 1005 -49.94 -2.55 -17.94
C ASN A 1005 -51.32 -2.35 -18.58
N ASN A 1006 -51.47 -1.25 -19.32
CA ASN A 1006 -52.37 -1.21 -20.48
C ASN A 1006 -51.63 -0.61 -21.68
N HIS A 1007 -51.78 -1.23 -22.85
CA HIS A 1007 -51.36 -0.68 -24.15
C HIS A 1007 -52.54 0.02 -24.82
N CYS A 1008 -52.28 1.07 -25.62
CA CYS A 1008 -52.96 1.16 -26.91
C CYS A 1008 -52.16 1.93 -27.97
N ALA A 1009 -52.54 1.62 -29.20
CA ALA A 1009 -51.96 1.87 -30.51
C ALA A 1009 -51.80 3.33 -31.02
N LEU A 1010 -50.86 3.46 -31.97
CA LEU A 1010 -50.94 4.20 -33.25
C LEU A 1010 -50.89 5.75 -33.36
N SER A 1011 -49.94 6.15 -34.23
CA SER A 1011 -50.05 7.14 -35.31
C SER A 1011 -49.58 8.61 -35.13
N ASN A 1012 -48.78 9.01 -36.13
CA ASN A 1012 -48.74 10.28 -36.85
C ASN A 1012 -48.42 11.63 -36.17
N ALA A 1013 -47.26 12.15 -36.62
CA ALA A 1013 -47.06 13.47 -37.23
C ALA A 1013 -46.62 14.68 -36.37
N VAL A 1014 -45.81 15.52 -37.05
CA VAL A 1014 -45.14 16.77 -36.65
C VAL A 1014 -43.97 16.57 -35.68
#